data_AF-A0A9J7XPR8-F1
#
_entry.id   AF-A0A9J7XPR8-F1
#
_cell.length_a   1.000
_cell.length_b   1.000
_cell.length_c   1.000
_cell.angle_alpha   90.00
_cell.angle_beta   90.00
_cell.angle_gamma   90.00
#
_symmetry.space_group_name_H-M   'P 1'
#
loop_
_entity.id
_entity.type
_entity.pdbx_description
1 polymer ?
#
loop_
_entity_poly.entity_id
_entity_poly.type
_entity_poly.pdbx_seq_one_letter_code
_entity_poly.pdbx_strand_id
1 'polypeptide(L)'
;MPRIENDIKLDFKDVLLRPKRSTLKSRIEVDLMRSFTFRNSKGSYRGIPIIAANMDTVGTFEMALVLHQFSLFTAIHKHYDVDDWKEFAAKHPECLQSLAVSTGTSDGDFEKLGAIVAAVPQIQYICVDVANGYSEHFVNFVKDVRQKFPTHTIMAGNVVTGEMVEELILAGADIIKVGIGPGSVCTTRKKTGVGYPQLSAVIECADAAHGLGGHIISDGGCTCPGDVSKAFGAGADFVMLGGMLAGHSESGGEIIEKNGKKYKLFYGMSSDTAMKKHSGGVAEYRASEGKTVEMPYKGPVEATVKDVLGGVRSSCTYVGAAKLKDCTKDTHKRPHVPTAMASSTGSQAEQCMCSICQDFFTDPVTIPCGHNFCMACISQHWDSSMKTQCPLCKKNFHLRPDLGINREFRELVEGLKRGESPVQPGAVPCDACTKIKRGALKSCLHCEGSFCKTHLEPHNTVAKLKKHKLINPVENLEDYICPMHEKPLVLFCRDDQRCVCLSCTIRDHKSHNTVPVEEESEERKSQFGRRQAEINLTIQSRMKKIEEIKHSVQLTKQSSEKEKADIVELFTNLIRSLERCRDELLEVMEQKQKAAETQAEEFIKELEQEISELKRRNTELEQLSHTEDHLHLLRIYPSLCSPLDTKIWTGISTDTHLREDALRRALTKHEEFLNGAVVKITETELKRIEKFTVNVTMDPETAHPKLFLSENDKQARYGETRQIVPDSPWRFDTCPSVLGKEGFSSGKLYFEVEVKGKTEWDLGVARESVNRKGIITLSPRNGLWTLWLRNGSEYKACDCLSVSLCLKVKPQKVGVYVDYEQGLVSFYDVESRSHIYSFTGQSFTEKLYPYFSPGFIYGDKNLAPLIISPVGKNKCIL
;
A
#
# COMPACT_ATOMS: atom_id res chain seq x y z
N MET A 1 -5.37 -6.12 17.48
CA MET A 1 -5.73 -5.56 16.16
C MET A 1 -4.47 -5.39 15.34
N PRO A 2 -4.45 -5.69 14.02
CA PRO A 2 -3.34 -5.26 13.18
C PRO A 2 -3.23 -3.73 13.25
N ARG A 3 -2.08 -3.24 13.70
CA ARG A 3 -1.75 -1.82 13.69
C ARG A 3 -1.60 -1.41 12.22
N ILE A 4 -2.57 -0.68 11.69
CA ILE A 4 -2.48 -0.13 10.33
C ILE A 4 -1.60 1.12 10.41
N GLU A 5 -0.45 1.06 9.77
CA GLU A 5 0.40 2.24 9.58
C GLU A 5 -0.24 3.16 8.55
N ASN A 6 -0.57 4.40 8.96
CA ASN A 6 -1.20 5.39 8.08
C ASN A 6 -0.18 6.25 7.31
N ASP A 7 1.11 6.05 7.57
CA ASP A 7 2.17 6.82 6.91
C ASP A 7 2.27 6.42 5.44
N ILE A 8 2.41 7.42 4.56
CA ILE A 8 2.58 7.18 3.12
C ILE A 8 3.94 6.50 2.91
N LYS A 9 3.90 5.26 2.44
CA LYS A 9 5.08 4.52 2.00
C LYS A 9 5.28 4.73 0.50
N LEU A 10 6.53 4.88 0.09
CA LEU A 10 6.98 5.31 -1.23
C LEU A 10 7.76 4.18 -1.93
N ASP A 11 7.55 4.04 -3.24
CA ASP A 11 8.40 3.31 -4.19
C ASP A 11 9.27 4.30 -5.00
N PHE A 12 10.24 3.81 -5.77
CA PHE A 12 11.15 4.66 -6.55
C PHE A 12 10.42 5.59 -7.54
N LYS A 13 9.30 5.14 -8.11
CA LYS A 13 8.49 5.92 -9.07
C LYS A 13 7.82 7.15 -8.45
N ASP A 14 7.67 7.21 -7.13
CA ASP A 14 6.89 8.25 -6.44
C ASP A 14 7.70 9.52 -6.16
N VAL A 15 9.01 9.50 -6.42
CA VAL A 15 9.92 10.62 -6.11
C VAL A 15 10.85 10.97 -7.27
N LEU A 16 11.35 12.21 -7.23
CA LEU A 16 12.48 12.68 -8.02
C LEU A 16 13.54 13.29 -7.10
N LEU A 17 14.81 13.22 -7.53
CA LEU A 17 15.92 13.89 -6.84
C LEU A 17 15.93 15.36 -7.24
N ARG A 18 15.89 16.26 -6.25
CA ARG A 18 15.94 17.71 -6.51
C ARG A 18 17.37 18.13 -6.89
N PRO A 19 17.59 18.77 -8.05
CA PRO A 19 18.90 19.34 -8.39
C PRO A 19 19.34 20.42 -7.40
N LYS A 20 20.65 20.55 -7.21
CA LYS A 20 21.30 21.53 -6.34
C LYS A 20 22.43 22.25 -7.08
N ARG A 21 22.90 23.37 -6.52
CA ARG A 21 24.09 24.06 -7.03
C ARG A 21 25.27 23.09 -6.97
N SER A 22 25.92 22.88 -8.11
CA SER A 22 27.07 21.99 -8.26
C SER A 22 28.28 22.78 -8.75
N THR A 23 29.47 22.39 -8.29
CA THR A 23 30.76 22.91 -8.78
C THR A 23 31.42 21.98 -9.79
N LEU A 24 30.84 20.79 -10.03
CA LEU A 24 31.33 19.80 -10.98
C LEU A 24 31.07 20.30 -12.41
N LYS A 25 32.08 20.22 -13.27
CA LYS A 25 31.96 20.65 -14.67
C LYS A 25 31.54 19.50 -15.58
N SER A 26 31.86 18.27 -15.19
CA SER A 26 31.62 17.08 -16.01
C SER A 26 31.28 15.86 -15.16
N ARG A 27 30.53 14.94 -15.77
CA ARG A 27 30.19 13.64 -15.20
C ARG A 27 31.41 12.76 -14.93
N ILE A 28 32.50 12.98 -15.67
CA ILE A 28 33.75 12.21 -15.51
C ILE A 28 34.47 12.51 -14.19
N GLU A 29 34.18 13.65 -13.56
CA GLU A 29 34.76 14.07 -12.28
C GLU A 29 34.14 13.31 -11.09
N VAL A 30 33.04 12.59 -11.31
CA VAL A 30 32.32 11.87 -10.25
C VAL A 30 33.00 10.52 -9.96
N ASP A 31 33.42 10.35 -8.71
CA ASP A 31 33.94 9.08 -8.19
C ASP A 31 32.78 8.20 -7.66
N LEU A 32 32.55 7.07 -8.32
CA LEU A 32 31.54 6.10 -7.91
C LEU A 32 32.05 5.06 -6.91
N MET A 33 33.36 5.03 -6.63
CA MET A 33 33.94 4.08 -5.70
C MET A 33 33.52 4.40 -4.27
N ARG A 34 33.16 3.36 -3.51
CA ARG A 34 32.92 3.44 -2.07
C ARG A 34 33.99 2.64 -1.34
N SER A 35 34.28 3.06 -0.12
CA SER A 35 35.10 2.31 0.82
C SER A 35 34.31 2.10 2.10
N PHE A 36 34.24 0.84 2.53
CA PHE A 36 33.51 0.43 3.72
C PHE A 36 34.41 -0.39 4.64
N THR A 37 34.15 -0.30 5.94
CA THR A 37 34.69 -1.20 6.96
C THR A 37 33.49 -1.84 7.63
N PHE A 38 33.43 -3.16 7.60
CA PHE A 38 32.26 -3.90 8.04
C PHE A 38 32.28 -4.15 9.55
N ARG A 39 31.09 -4.10 10.16
CA ARG A 39 30.92 -4.09 11.62
C ARG A 39 31.46 -5.35 12.29
N ASN A 40 31.09 -6.52 11.80
CA ASN A 40 31.28 -7.80 12.47
C ASN A 40 32.51 -8.53 11.93
N SER A 41 32.67 -8.59 10.60
CA SER A 41 33.84 -9.23 9.98
C SER A 41 35.13 -8.43 10.15
N LYS A 42 35.03 -7.12 10.40
CA LYS A 42 36.14 -6.15 10.35
C LYS A 42 36.83 -6.07 8.98
N GLY A 43 36.27 -6.72 7.97
CA GLY A 43 36.73 -6.66 6.58
C GLY A 43 36.56 -5.27 5.99
N SER A 44 37.27 -5.02 4.90
CA SER A 44 37.15 -3.77 4.15
C SER A 44 36.73 -4.05 2.71
N TYR A 45 35.97 -3.13 2.12
CA TYR A 45 35.56 -3.17 0.73
C TYR A 45 36.01 -1.88 0.03
N ARG A 46 36.44 -2.01 -1.22
CA ARG A 46 36.63 -0.88 -2.14
C ARG A 46 36.16 -1.26 -3.55
N GLY A 47 35.12 -0.59 -4.03
CA GLY A 47 34.51 -0.88 -5.33
C GLY A 47 33.31 0.01 -5.62
N ILE A 48 32.69 -0.18 -6.79
CA ILE A 48 31.39 0.41 -7.11
C ILE A 48 30.31 -0.51 -6.54
N PRO A 49 29.48 -0.03 -5.59
CA PRO A 49 28.61 -0.89 -4.79
C PRO A 49 27.30 -1.26 -5.52
N ILE A 50 27.42 -1.79 -6.74
CA ILE A 50 26.31 -2.39 -7.49
C ILE A 50 26.58 -3.88 -7.60
N ILE A 51 25.58 -4.68 -7.23
CA ILE A 51 25.68 -6.13 -7.07
C ILE A 51 24.79 -6.82 -8.11
N ALA A 52 25.32 -7.80 -8.86
CA ALA A 52 24.49 -8.75 -9.59
C ALA A 52 23.80 -9.72 -8.63
N ALA A 53 22.48 -9.86 -8.76
CA ALA A 53 21.68 -10.72 -7.89
C ALA A 53 22.04 -12.20 -8.04
N ASN A 54 21.98 -12.94 -6.93
CA ASN A 54 22.28 -14.39 -6.82
C ASN A 54 21.23 -15.32 -7.45
N MET A 55 20.59 -14.87 -8.51
CA MET A 55 19.67 -15.66 -9.33
C MET A 55 20.48 -16.49 -10.33
N ASP A 56 20.04 -17.71 -10.64
CA ASP A 56 20.74 -18.59 -11.60
C ASP A 56 20.79 -18.04 -13.03
N THR A 57 19.97 -17.03 -13.32
CA THR A 57 19.92 -16.30 -14.58
C THR A 57 20.72 -14.99 -14.56
N VAL A 58 21.32 -14.60 -13.45
CA VAL A 58 22.01 -13.30 -13.30
C VAL A 58 23.39 -13.45 -12.68
N GLY A 59 23.50 -14.04 -11.49
CA GLY A 59 24.73 -14.19 -10.73
C GLY A 59 25.58 -15.36 -11.24
N THR A 60 25.96 -15.32 -12.51
CA THR A 60 26.80 -16.32 -13.18
C THR A 60 28.27 -15.93 -13.13
N PHE A 61 29.17 -16.89 -13.40
CA PHE A 61 30.60 -16.60 -13.51
C PHE A 61 30.92 -15.68 -14.68
N GLU A 62 30.21 -15.81 -15.80
CA GLU A 62 30.37 -14.94 -16.97
C GLU A 62 29.99 -13.49 -16.65
N MET A 63 28.91 -13.28 -15.88
CA MET A 63 28.50 -11.96 -15.41
C MET A 63 29.58 -11.36 -14.49
N ALA A 64 30.13 -12.17 -13.58
CA ALA A 64 31.19 -11.74 -12.69
C ALA A 64 32.44 -11.22 -13.42
N LEU A 65 32.87 -11.88 -14.50
CA LEU A 65 34.02 -11.45 -15.29
C LEU A 65 33.85 -10.04 -15.85
N VAL A 66 32.68 -9.75 -16.43
CA VAL A 66 32.41 -8.43 -17.01
C VAL A 66 32.23 -7.38 -15.92
N LEU A 67 31.48 -7.67 -14.85
CA LEU A 67 31.27 -6.71 -13.76
C LEU A 67 32.57 -6.36 -13.03
N HIS A 68 33.46 -7.31 -12.86
CA HIS A 68 34.77 -7.09 -12.23
C HIS A 68 35.58 -6.02 -12.97
N GLN A 69 35.53 -5.97 -14.31
CA GLN A 69 36.24 -4.95 -15.11
C GLN A 69 35.78 -3.52 -14.78
N PHE A 70 34.57 -3.36 -14.26
CA PHE A 70 34.02 -2.08 -13.82
C PHE A 70 34.12 -1.87 -12.31
N SER A 71 34.81 -2.75 -11.58
CA SER A 71 34.85 -2.78 -10.11
C SER A 71 33.47 -2.97 -9.46
N LEU A 72 32.54 -3.64 -10.15
CA LEU A 72 31.24 -4.04 -9.61
C LEU A 72 31.36 -5.39 -8.88
N PHE A 73 30.29 -5.79 -8.18
CA PHE A 73 30.26 -6.98 -7.36
C PHE A 73 29.26 -8.01 -7.89
N THR A 74 29.49 -9.31 -7.65
CA THR A 74 28.55 -10.37 -8.02
C THR A 74 28.29 -11.31 -6.84
N ALA A 75 27.02 -11.47 -6.46
CA ALA A 75 26.61 -12.58 -5.61
C ALA A 75 26.32 -13.78 -6.52
N ILE A 76 27.16 -14.81 -6.44
CA ILE A 76 27.07 -15.96 -7.35
C ILE A 76 25.94 -16.88 -6.89
N HIS A 77 25.13 -17.35 -7.82
CA HIS A 77 24.03 -18.26 -7.52
C HIS A 77 24.52 -19.58 -6.87
N LYS A 78 23.70 -20.20 -6.03
CA LYS A 78 24.12 -21.37 -5.23
C LYS A 78 24.21 -22.72 -5.98
N HIS A 79 23.93 -22.72 -7.29
CA HIS A 79 23.80 -23.95 -8.08
C HIS A 79 25.10 -24.47 -8.73
N TYR A 80 26.21 -23.73 -8.68
CA TYR A 80 27.52 -24.25 -9.11
C TYR A 80 28.11 -25.17 -8.05
N ASP A 81 28.79 -26.22 -8.46
CA ASP A 81 29.45 -27.16 -7.55
C ASP A 81 30.85 -26.69 -7.15
N VAL A 82 31.44 -27.39 -6.18
CA VAL A 82 32.74 -27.00 -5.59
C VAL A 82 33.84 -26.99 -6.66
N ASP A 83 33.78 -27.91 -7.63
CA ASP A 83 34.78 -27.99 -8.69
C ASP A 83 34.64 -26.86 -9.71
N ASP A 84 33.42 -26.41 -10.00
CA ASP A 84 33.20 -25.21 -10.84
C ASP A 84 33.84 -23.97 -10.19
N TRP A 85 33.69 -23.82 -8.87
CA TRP A 85 34.34 -22.75 -8.11
C TRP A 85 35.86 -22.83 -8.14
N LYS A 86 36.44 -24.04 -8.01
CA LYS A 86 37.88 -24.24 -8.13
C LYS A 86 38.38 -23.88 -9.54
N GLU A 87 37.67 -24.32 -10.57
CA GLU A 87 38.04 -24.03 -11.95
C GLU A 87 37.99 -22.53 -12.23
N PHE A 88 36.93 -21.86 -11.81
CA PHE A 88 36.79 -20.42 -11.94
C PHE A 88 37.89 -19.68 -11.17
N ALA A 89 38.14 -20.05 -9.92
CA ALA A 89 39.18 -19.43 -9.08
C ALA A 89 40.59 -19.63 -9.64
N ALA A 90 40.86 -20.79 -10.26
CA ALA A 90 42.14 -21.05 -10.90
C ALA A 90 42.36 -20.22 -12.16
N LYS A 91 41.29 -19.98 -12.94
CA LYS A 91 41.34 -19.18 -14.18
C LYS A 91 41.31 -17.67 -13.93
N HIS A 92 40.58 -17.23 -12.91
CA HIS A 92 40.25 -15.81 -12.67
C HIS A 92 40.44 -15.40 -11.20
N PRO A 93 41.65 -15.54 -10.62
CA PRO A 93 41.91 -15.18 -9.23
C PRO A 93 41.65 -13.69 -8.92
N GLU A 94 41.80 -12.81 -9.91
CA GLU A 94 41.56 -11.38 -9.80
C GLU A 94 40.10 -11.04 -9.45
N CYS A 95 39.14 -11.86 -9.89
CA CYS A 95 37.72 -11.61 -9.69
C CYS A 95 37.24 -11.92 -8.27
N LEU A 96 37.95 -12.78 -7.53
CA LEU A 96 37.49 -13.38 -6.27
C LEU A 96 37.22 -12.35 -5.16
N GLN A 97 37.92 -11.21 -5.17
CA GLN A 97 37.73 -10.12 -4.19
C GLN A 97 36.35 -9.42 -4.30
N SER A 98 35.64 -9.62 -5.42
CA SER A 98 34.35 -8.99 -5.72
C SER A 98 33.20 -10.00 -5.82
N LEU A 99 33.36 -11.18 -5.21
CA LEU A 99 32.38 -12.27 -5.23
C LEU A 99 31.88 -12.64 -3.84
N ALA A 100 30.60 -13.02 -3.78
CA ALA A 100 30.02 -13.70 -2.63
C ALA A 100 29.50 -15.08 -3.02
N VAL A 101 29.71 -16.07 -2.14
CA VAL A 101 29.11 -17.39 -2.25
C VAL A 101 27.73 -17.34 -1.60
N SER A 102 26.69 -17.72 -2.35
CA SER A 102 25.32 -17.74 -1.82
C SER A 102 24.92 -19.06 -1.18
N THR A 103 24.10 -18.99 -0.13
CA THR A 103 23.56 -20.16 0.58
C THR A 103 22.11 -19.91 1.00
N GLY A 104 21.29 -20.98 1.07
CA GLY A 104 20.05 -21.00 1.86
C GLY A 104 20.33 -21.44 3.30
N THR A 105 19.30 -21.93 4.00
CA THR A 105 19.37 -22.39 5.41
C THR A 105 19.34 -23.90 5.59
N SER A 106 19.32 -24.69 4.51
CA SER A 106 19.36 -26.15 4.63
C SER A 106 20.76 -26.64 5.01
N ASP A 107 20.84 -27.77 5.71
CA ASP A 107 22.12 -28.38 6.10
C ASP A 107 23.01 -28.66 4.88
N GLY A 108 22.42 -29.15 3.79
CA GLY A 108 23.16 -29.39 2.54
C GLY A 108 23.71 -28.10 1.90
N ASP A 109 22.98 -26.99 1.95
CA ASP A 109 23.49 -25.70 1.47
C ASP A 109 24.65 -25.21 2.37
N PHE A 110 24.55 -25.41 3.69
CA PHE A 110 25.58 -25.03 4.66
C PHE A 110 26.87 -25.87 4.55
N GLU A 111 26.74 -27.16 4.28
CA GLU A 111 27.86 -28.05 3.98
C GLU A 111 28.56 -27.64 2.68
N LYS A 112 27.78 -27.37 1.62
CA LYS A 112 28.30 -26.91 0.33
C LYS A 112 29.04 -25.57 0.46
N LEU A 113 28.48 -24.62 1.22
CA LEU A 113 29.17 -23.36 1.54
C LEU A 113 30.53 -23.62 2.20
N GLY A 114 30.56 -24.50 3.21
CA GLY A 114 31.81 -24.89 3.87
C GLY A 114 32.84 -25.51 2.94
N ALA A 115 32.40 -26.38 2.03
CA ALA A 115 33.27 -26.99 1.04
C ALA A 115 33.84 -25.97 0.03
N ILE A 116 33.02 -25.03 -0.44
CA ILE A 116 33.47 -23.97 -1.37
C ILE A 116 34.48 -23.05 -0.70
N VAL A 117 34.18 -22.55 0.51
CA VAL A 117 35.08 -21.62 1.24
C VAL A 117 36.40 -22.31 1.60
N ALA A 118 36.35 -23.61 1.97
CA ALA A 118 37.56 -24.38 2.22
C ALA A 118 38.40 -24.60 0.94
N ALA A 119 37.76 -24.80 -0.21
CA ALA A 119 38.43 -24.99 -1.49
C ALA A 119 38.99 -23.68 -2.08
N VAL A 120 38.33 -22.55 -1.83
CA VAL A 120 38.68 -21.22 -2.37
C VAL A 120 38.73 -20.19 -1.24
N PRO A 121 39.78 -20.20 -0.40
CA PRO A 121 39.88 -19.35 0.79
C PRO A 121 40.02 -17.84 0.49
N GLN A 122 40.27 -17.47 -0.76
CA GLN A 122 40.34 -16.07 -1.21
C GLN A 122 38.96 -15.39 -1.19
N ILE A 123 37.88 -16.16 -1.19
CA ILE A 123 36.52 -15.62 -1.08
C ILE A 123 36.32 -15.08 0.34
N GLN A 124 35.90 -13.82 0.44
CA GLN A 124 35.71 -13.15 1.73
C GLN A 124 34.26 -12.76 2.02
N TYR A 125 33.33 -13.05 1.11
CA TYR A 125 31.92 -12.66 1.25
C TYR A 125 30.99 -13.87 1.13
N ILE A 126 29.97 -13.87 1.99
CA ILE A 126 28.92 -14.89 2.03
C ILE A 126 27.58 -14.19 1.88
N CYS A 127 26.70 -14.73 1.04
CA CYS A 127 25.35 -14.21 0.81
C CYS A 127 24.30 -15.23 1.28
N VAL A 128 23.81 -15.05 2.50
CA VAL A 128 22.73 -15.87 3.07
C VAL A 128 21.40 -15.29 2.60
N ASP A 129 20.68 -16.03 1.75
CA ASP A 129 19.49 -15.52 1.06
C ASP A 129 18.28 -16.44 1.25
N VAL A 130 17.23 -15.88 1.85
CA VAL A 130 15.91 -16.51 2.02
C VAL A 130 14.79 -15.53 1.68
N ALA A 131 13.63 -16.05 1.30
CA ALA A 131 12.47 -15.20 0.99
C ALA A 131 11.93 -14.45 2.22
N ASN A 132 12.01 -15.06 3.41
CA ASN A 132 11.52 -14.49 4.67
C ASN A 132 12.63 -14.45 5.73
N GLY A 133 13.33 -13.31 5.82
CA GLY A 133 14.38 -13.08 6.81
C GLY A 133 13.88 -12.79 8.24
N TYR A 134 12.56 -12.75 8.47
CA TYR A 134 11.95 -12.53 9.80
C TYR A 134 11.85 -13.81 10.64
N SER A 135 12.30 -14.95 10.12
CA SER A 135 12.24 -16.21 10.86
C SER A 135 13.36 -16.28 11.90
N GLU A 136 13.03 -16.66 13.14
CA GLU A 136 14.02 -16.95 14.18
C GLU A 136 15.03 -18.03 13.73
N HIS A 137 14.58 -19.01 12.95
CA HIS A 137 15.47 -20.01 12.34
C HIS A 137 16.55 -19.37 11.46
N PHE A 138 16.19 -18.34 10.70
CA PHE A 138 17.14 -17.60 9.87
C PHE A 138 18.14 -16.80 10.71
N VAL A 139 17.68 -16.17 11.80
CA VAL A 139 18.56 -15.47 12.76
C VAL A 139 19.59 -16.41 13.35
N ASN A 140 19.17 -17.60 13.78
CA ASN A 140 20.07 -18.61 14.33
C ASN A 140 21.05 -19.13 13.26
N PHE A 141 20.59 -19.35 12.04
CA PHE A 141 21.48 -19.72 10.94
C PHE A 141 22.56 -18.67 10.67
N VAL A 142 22.22 -17.38 10.72
CA VAL A 142 23.22 -16.29 10.59
C VAL A 142 24.26 -16.33 11.71
N LYS A 143 23.86 -16.65 12.95
CA LYS A 143 24.81 -16.84 14.07
C LYS A 143 25.74 -18.02 13.80
N ASP A 144 25.23 -19.14 13.30
CA ASP A 144 26.02 -20.34 12.99
C ASP A 144 27.02 -20.06 11.87
N VAL A 145 26.60 -19.35 10.80
CA VAL A 145 27.49 -18.91 9.72
C VAL A 145 28.57 -17.97 10.25
N ARG A 146 28.23 -17.01 11.12
CA ARG A 146 29.22 -16.11 11.75
C ARG A 146 30.19 -16.89 12.63
N GLN A 147 29.71 -17.86 13.42
CA GLN A 147 30.56 -18.67 14.28
C GLN A 147 31.55 -19.51 13.46
N LYS A 148 31.10 -20.10 12.35
CA LYS A 148 31.95 -20.89 11.46
C LYS A 148 32.92 -20.05 10.63
N PHE A 149 32.51 -18.83 10.22
CA PHE A 149 33.28 -17.95 9.36
C PHE A 149 33.47 -16.55 9.98
N PRO A 150 34.24 -16.42 11.06
CA PRO A 150 34.31 -15.19 11.87
C PRO A 150 34.87 -13.98 11.11
N THR A 151 35.73 -14.20 10.11
CA THR A 151 36.38 -13.14 9.32
C THR A 151 35.65 -12.81 8.02
N HIS A 152 34.67 -13.62 7.60
CA HIS A 152 33.97 -13.39 6.35
C HIS A 152 32.92 -12.31 6.51
N THR A 153 32.74 -11.49 5.47
CA THR A 153 31.69 -10.48 5.43
C THR A 153 30.36 -11.14 5.03
N ILE A 154 29.36 -11.03 5.89
CA ILE A 154 28.09 -11.74 5.71
C ILE A 154 27.00 -10.76 5.24
N MET A 155 26.46 -11.02 4.05
CA MET A 155 25.23 -10.44 3.55
C MET A 155 24.06 -11.35 3.97
N ALA A 156 23.02 -10.82 4.60
CA ALA A 156 21.87 -11.61 5.04
C ALA A 156 20.53 -10.92 4.75
N GLY A 157 19.57 -11.66 4.21
CA GLY A 157 18.19 -11.17 4.03
C GLY A 157 17.25 -12.20 3.39
N ASN A 158 16.01 -11.84 3.04
CA ASN A 158 15.52 -10.46 2.92
C ASN A 158 14.57 -9.99 4.04
N VAL A 159 14.67 -8.69 4.36
CA VAL A 159 13.82 -7.97 5.33
C VAL A 159 13.41 -6.61 4.76
N VAL A 160 12.48 -5.88 5.40
CA VAL A 160 11.99 -4.57 4.92
C VAL A 160 11.81 -3.51 6.01
N THR A 161 12.10 -3.83 7.28
CA THR A 161 11.88 -2.96 8.44
C THR A 161 13.10 -2.92 9.37
N GLY A 162 13.22 -1.83 10.13
CA GLY A 162 14.40 -1.52 10.93
C GLY A 162 14.70 -2.51 12.06
N GLU A 163 13.69 -3.07 12.72
CA GLU A 163 13.89 -3.99 13.86
C GLU A 163 14.61 -5.27 13.45
N MET A 164 14.24 -5.82 12.29
CA MET A 164 14.85 -7.06 11.80
C MET A 164 16.25 -6.81 11.24
N VAL A 165 16.51 -5.61 10.73
CA VAL A 165 17.86 -5.16 10.35
C VAL A 165 18.78 -5.15 11.57
N GLU A 166 18.32 -4.55 12.67
CA GLU A 166 19.09 -4.51 13.93
C GLU A 166 19.38 -5.92 14.45
N GLU A 167 18.36 -6.78 14.50
CA GLU A 167 18.50 -8.16 14.97
C GLU A 167 19.51 -8.95 14.15
N LEU A 168 19.45 -8.89 12.81
CA LEU A 168 20.40 -9.60 11.94
C LEU A 168 21.84 -9.07 12.07
N ILE A 169 22.02 -7.75 12.23
CA ILE A 169 23.35 -7.17 12.47
C ILE A 169 23.90 -7.63 13.83
N LEU A 170 23.07 -7.67 14.86
CA LEU A 170 23.45 -8.15 16.20
C LEU A 170 23.72 -9.65 16.21
N ALA A 171 23.01 -10.44 15.40
CA ALA A 171 23.23 -11.87 15.21
C ALA A 171 24.54 -12.18 14.48
N GLY A 172 25.09 -11.23 13.73
CA GLY A 172 26.42 -11.36 13.14
C GLY A 172 26.52 -10.99 11.67
N ALA A 173 25.44 -10.60 10.99
CA ALA A 173 25.50 -10.12 9.62
C ALA A 173 26.18 -8.73 9.52
N ASP A 174 26.89 -8.47 8.43
CA ASP A 174 27.54 -7.18 8.19
C ASP A 174 26.68 -6.25 7.33
N ILE A 175 25.98 -6.86 6.36
CA ILE A 175 25.22 -6.17 5.33
C ILE A 175 23.83 -6.80 5.23
N ILE A 176 22.78 -6.01 5.41
CA ILE A 176 21.40 -6.53 5.37
C ILE A 176 20.78 -6.31 3.99
N LYS A 177 20.20 -7.38 3.42
CA LYS A 177 19.55 -7.34 2.11
C LYS A 177 18.07 -6.95 2.29
N VAL A 178 17.70 -5.81 1.71
CA VAL A 178 16.42 -5.12 1.95
C VAL A 178 15.52 -5.22 0.72
N GLY A 179 14.38 -5.89 0.87
CA GLY A 179 13.34 -5.96 -0.16
C GLY A 179 12.53 -7.25 -0.14
N ILE A 180 11.22 -7.14 0.11
CA ILE A 180 10.26 -8.25 0.00
C ILE A 180 9.15 -7.84 -0.99
N GLY A 181 9.09 -8.58 -2.10
CA GLY A 181 8.11 -8.33 -3.16
C GLY A 181 8.39 -7.26 -4.24
N PRO A 182 9.53 -6.52 -4.28
CA PRO A 182 9.73 -5.49 -5.31
C PRO A 182 10.31 -6.04 -6.63
N GLY A 183 10.77 -7.29 -6.66
CA GLY A 183 11.45 -7.88 -7.82
C GLY A 183 10.56 -7.96 -9.08
N SER A 184 11.14 -7.74 -10.26
CA SER A 184 10.39 -7.70 -11.54
C SER A 184 9.68 -9.03 -11.90
N VAL A 185 10.24 -10.15 -11.43
CA VAL A 185 9.71 -11.51 -11.58
C VAL A 185 9.17 -12.10 -10.27
N CYS A 186 9.02 -11.26 -9.24
CA CYS A 186 8.43 -11.66 -7.97
C CYS A 186 6.90 -11.56 -8.04
N THR A 187 6.20 -12.51 -7.44
CA THR A 187 4.75 -12.52 -7.30
C THR A 187 4.30 -12.62 -5.84
N THR A 188 5.21 -12.59 -4.86
CA THR A 188 4.92 -12.61 -3.41
C THR A 188 3.79 -11.64 -3.04
N ARG A 189 3.87 -10.35 -3.41
CA ARG A 189 2.80 -9.36 -3.15
C ARG A 189 1.43 -9.82 -3.66
N LYS A 190 1.38 -10.46 -4.83
CA LYS A 190 0.14 -10.95 -5.45
C LYS A 190 -0.36 -12.24 -4.79
N LYS A 191 0.54 -13.10 -4.32
CA LYS A 191 0.23 -14.42 -3.78
C LYS A 191 -0.12 -14.39 -2.29
N THR A 192 0.62 -13.60 -1.51
CA THR A 192 0.53 -13.58 -0.04
C THR A 192 0.01 -12.25 0.50
N GLY A 193 0.00 -11.19 -0.30
CA GLY A 193 -0.29 -9.83 0.17
C GLY A 193 0.86 -9.19 0.96
N VAL A 194 1.98 -9.89 1.16
CA VAL A 194 3.13 -9.42 1.94
C VAL A 194 4.09 -8.64 1.05
N GLY A 195 4.54 -7.48 1.53
CA GLY A 195 5.59 -6.68 0.92
C GLY A 195 5.60 -5.26 1.47
N TYR A 196 6.62 -4.50 1.09
CA TYR A 196 6.79 -3.11 1.53
C TYR A 196 7.32 -2.26 0.36
N PRO A 197 6.87 -1.00 0.18
CA PRO A 197 7.40 -0.12 -0.85
C PRO A 197 8.90 0.13 -0.70
N GLN A 198 9.65 -0.11 -1.77
CA GLN A 198 11.09 -0.35 -1.70
C GLN A 198 11.87 0.89 -1.26
N LEU A 199 11.47 2.08 -1.69
CA LEU A 199 12.15 3.31 -1.32
C LEU A 199 12.00 3.59 0.18
N SER A 200 10.81 3.37 0.76
CA SER A 200 10.60 3.54 2.19
C SER A 200 11.32 2.47 3.02
N ALA A 201 11.31 1.22 2.57
CA ALA A 201 12.08 0.15 3.22
C ALA A 201 13.58 0.51 3.29
N VAL A 202 14.15 1.01 2.18
CA VAL A 202 15.56 1.43 2.13
C VAL A 202 15.85 2.57 3.12
N ILE A 203 14.97 3.56 3.22
CA ILE A 203 15.17 4.70 4.15
C ILE A 203 15.20 4.20 5.59
N GLU A 204 14.19 3.43 5.98
CA GLU A 204 14.03 2.91 7.34
C GLU A 204 15.19 1.97 7.71
N CYS A 205 15.52 1.02 6.83
CA CYS A 205 16.58 0.04 7.06
C CYS A 205 17.98 0.66 7.04
N ALA A 206 18.22 1.69 6.22
CA ALA A 206 19.51 2.39 6.19
C ALA A 206 19.77 3.07 7.53
N ASP A 207 18.79 3.80 8.05
CA ASP A 207 18.90 4.50 9.32
C ASP A 207 19.20 3.51 10.47
N ALA A 208 18.49 2.38 10.53
CA ALA A 208 18.71 1.31 11.50
C ALA A 208 20.12 0.69 11.40
N ALA A 209 20.52 0.30 10.18
CA ALA A 209 21.83 -0.34 9.97
C ALA A 209 22.98 0.61 10.29
N HIS A 210 22.91 1.86 9.81
CA HIS A 210 23.96 2.86 10.02
C HIS A 210 24.08 3.24 11.49
N GLY A 211 22.98 3.22 12.25
CA GLY A 211 22.98 3.40 13.70
C GLY A 211 23.83 2.37 14.45
N LEU A 212 23.94 1.15 13.93
CA LEU A 212 24.77 0.07 14.49
C LEU A 212 26.14 -0.05 13.81
N GLY A 213 26.45 0.79 12.82
CA GLY A 213 27.64 0.66 11.98
C GLY A 213 27.60 -0.49 10.96
N GLY A 214 26.42 -1.09 10.75
CA GLY A 214 26.15 -2.03 9.66
C GLY A 214 25.87 -1.32 8.34
N HIS A 215 25.63 -2.12 7.28
CA HIS A 215 25.37 -1.61 5.93
C HIS A 215 24.10 -2.28 5.35
N ILE A 216 23.53 -1.72 4.29
CA ILE A 216 22.39 -2.34 3.59
C ILE A 216 22.59 -2.47 2.08
N ILE A 217 21.90 -3.46 1.51
CA ILE A 217 21.71 -3.65 0.07
C ILE A 217 20.23 -3.38 -0.24
N SER A 218 19.95 -2.42 -1.13
CA SER A 218 18.61 -2.33 -1.74
C SER A 218 18.49 -3.42 -2.81
N ASP A 219 17.66 -4.43 -2.55
CA ASP A 219 17.52 -5.60 -3.41
C ASP A 219 16.17 -5.64 -4.14
N GLY A 220 16.23 -5.50 -5.46
CA GLY A 220 15.07 -5.51 -6.34
C GLY A 220 14.36 -4.16 -6.51
N GLY A 221 13.36 -4.11 -7.37
CA GLY A 221 12.57 -2.91 -7.66
C GLY A 221 13.19 -1.89 -8.62
N CYS A 222 14.50 -1.92 -8.84
CA CYS A 222 15.15 -1.04 -9.81
C CYS A 222 14.88 -1.49 -11.25
N THR A 223 14.34 -0.58 -12.07
CA THR A 223 14.03 -0.83 -13.49
C THR A 223 14.80 0.08 -14.44
N CYS A 224 15.36 1.17 -13.94
CA CYS A 224 16.17 2.11 -14.69
C CYS A 224 17.34 2.66 -13.84
N PRO A 225 18.38 3.28 -14.46
CA PRO A 225 19.49 3.91 -13.72
C PRO A 225 19.06 4.98 -12.70
N GLY A 226 17.92 5.63 -12.94
CA GLY A 226 17.33 6.60 -12.01
C GLY A 226 16.89 5.96 -10.69
N ASP A 227 16.37 4.73 -10.72
CA ASP A 227 15.97 4.00 -9.51
C ASP A 227 17.20 3.63 -8.68
N VAL A 228 18.29 3.22 -9.34
CA VAL A 228 19.59 2.96 -8.69
C VAL A 228 20.10 4.23 -8.00
N SER A 229 20.01 5.38 -8.67
CA SER A 229 20.39 6.67 -8.10
C SER A 229 19.51 7.05 -6.90
N LYS A 230 18.20 6.76 -6.95
CA LYS A 230 17.27 7.00 -5.85
C LYS A 230 17.53 6.06 -4.67
N ALA A 231 17.89 4.80 -4.90
CA ALA A 231 18.27 3.86 -3.85
C ALA A 231 19.52 4.34 -3.10
N PHE A 232 20.57 4.76 -3.83
CA PHE A 232 21.74 5.38 -3.22
C PHE A 232 21.39 6.68 -2.49
N GLY A 233 20.63 7.58 -3.10
CA GLY A 233 20.14 8.81 -2.46
C GLY A 233 19.20 8.55 -1.27
N ALA A 234 18.71 7.32 -1.12
CA ALA A 234 17.88 6.90 -0.01
C ALA A 234 18.63 6.38 1.20
N GLY A 235 19.93 6.11 1.08
CA GLY A 235 20.75 5.58 2.16
C GLY A 235 21.32 4.19 1.87
N ALA A 236 20.97 3.55 0.76
CA ALA A 236 21.53 2.24 0.43
C ALA A 236 23.06 2.33 0.26
N ASP A 237 23.79 1.42 0.90
CA ASP A 237 25.24 1.30 0.69
C ASP A 237 25.54 0.59 -0.63
N PHE A 238 24.72 -0.42 -0.94
CA PHE A 238 24.76 -1.21 -2.15
C PHE A 238 23.39 -1.30 -2.82
N VAL A 239 23.37 -1.53 -4.14
CA VAL A 239 22.14 -1.81 -4.90
C VAL A 239 22.30 -3.13 -5.65
N MET A 240 21.39 -4.07 -5.43
CA MET A 240 21.37 -5.38 -6.09
C MET A 240 20.37 -5.41 -7.25
N LEU A 241 20.83 -5.89 -8.41
CA LEU A 241 20.10 -5.86 -9.67
C LEU A 241 19.88 -7.27 -10.21
N GLY A 242 18.61 -7.62 -10.42
CA GLY A 242 18.19 -8.81 -11.17
C GLY A 242 17.78 -8.46 -12.61
N GLY A 243 16.55 -8.01 -12.79
CA GLY A 243 15.93 -7.79 -14.11
C GLY A 243 16.68 -6.81 -15.04
N MET A 244 17.40 -5.83 -14.51
CA MET A 244 18.24 -4.94 -15.32
C MET A 244 19.38 -5.70 -16.00
N LEU A 245 20.00 -6.66 -15.31
CA LEU A 245 21.13 -7.45 -15.77
C LEU A 245 20.72 -8.76 -16.45
N ALA A 246 19.47 -9.19 -16.33
CA ALA A 246 18.94 -10.32 -17.09
C ALA A 246 18.76 -10.00 -18.58
N GLY A 247 18.84 -11.03 -19.43
CA GLY A 247 18.63 -10.94 -20.87
C GLY A 247 19.89 -10.68 -21.70
N HIS A 248 21.07 -10.70 -21.09
CA HIS A 248 22.36 -10.45 -21.77
C HIS A 248 23.07 -11.75 -22.17
N SER A 249 24.14 -11.63 -22.94
CA SER A 249 25.03 -12.74 -23.31
C SER A 249 25.53 -13.51 -22.08
N GLU A 250 25.95 -12.79 -21.06
CA GLU A 250 26.57 -13.29 -19.83
C GLU A 250 25.54 -13.79 -18.80
N SER A 251 24.27 -13.43 -18.96
CA SER A 251 23.19 -13.95 -18.12
C SER A 251 23.04 -15.46 -18.29
N GLY A 252 22.48 -16.16 -17.31
CA GLY A 252 21.94 -17.50 -17.53
C GLY A 252 20.65 -17.48 -18.37
N GLY A 253 19.94 -18.61 -18.39
CA GLY A 253 18.65 -18.74 -19.09
C GLY A 253 18.76 -19.02 -20.59
N GLU A 254 17.88 -19.88 -21.10
CA GLU A 254 17.92 -20.32 -22.49
C GLU A 254 17.59 -19.18 -23.46
N ILE A 255 18.29 -19.15 -24.60
CA ILE A 255 17.97 -18.26 -25.71
C ILE A 255 16.84 -18.89 -26.52
N ILE A 256 15.73 -18.16 -26.65
CA ILE A 256 14.56 -18.56 -27.43
C ILE A 256 14.46 -17.63 -28.63
N GLU A 257 14.32 -18.20 -29.82
CA GLU A 257 14.06 -17.43 -31.03
C GLU A 257 12.59 -17.56 -31.43
N LYS A 258 11.87 -16.43 -31.48
CA LYS A 258 10.47 -16.35 -31.89
C LYS A 258 10.29 -15.21 -32.88
N ASN A 259 9.70 -15.51 -34.04
CA ASN A 259 9.40 -14.52 -35.09
C ASN A 259 10.63 -13.66 -35.48
N GLY A 260 11.82 -14.28 -35.58
CA GLY A 260 13.08 -13.60 -35.93
C GLY A 260 13.64 -12.68 -34.83
N LYS A 261 13.07 -12.71 -33.61
CA LYS A 261 13.59 -11.98 -32.44
C LYS A 261 14.12 -12.97 -31.41
N LYS A 262 15.29 -12.65 -30.85
CA LYS A 262 15.92 -13.42 -29.77
C LYS A 262 15.41 -12.92 -28.41
N TYR A 263 15.09 -13.87 -27.55
CA TYR A 263 14.68 -13.67 -26.16
C TYR A 263 15.56 -14.54 -25.27
N LYS A 264 15.69 -14.19 -23.99
CA LYS A 264 16.25 -15.07 -22.96
C LYS A 264 15.24 -15.27 -21.84
N LEU A 265 15.17 -16.49 -21.34
CA LEU A 265 14.35 -16.79 -20.18
C LEU A 265 14.90 -16.13 -18.92
N PHE A 266 14.01 -15.47 -18.19
CA PHE A 266 14.28 -14.91 -16.86
C PHE A 266 13.15 -15.29 -15.92
N TYR A 267 13.48 -15.84 -14.75
CA TYR A 267 12.48 -16.35 -13.82
C TYR A 267 12.89 -16.11 -12.37
N GLY A 268 11.89 -15.95 -11.50
CA GLY A 268 12.13 -15.86 -10.05
C GLY A 268 12.58 -17.20 -9.46
N MET A 269 13.43 -17.17 -8.43
CA MET A 269 13.96 -18.40 -7.80
C MET A 269 12.89 -19.24 -7.06
N SER A 270 11.73 -18.64 -6.75
CA SER A 270 10.53 -19.31 -6.22
C SER A 270 9.45 -19.53 -7.29
N SER A 271 9.83 -19.62 -8.58
CA SER A 271 8.92 -19.94 -9.68
C SER A 271 8.81 -21.45 -9.90
N ASP A 272 7.73 -21.89 -10.56
CA ASP A 272 7.56 -23.27 -11.02
C ASP A 272 8.76 -23.74 -11.86
N THR A 273 9.31 -22.85 -12.69
CA THR A 273 10.49 -23.14 -13.52
C THR A 273 11.71 -23.44 -12.66
N ALA A 274 12.01 -22.60 -11.68
CA ALA A 274 13.15 -22.81 -10.78
C ALA A 274 12.97 -24.05 -9.89
N MET A 275 11.77 -24.26 -9.33
CA MET A 275 11.48 -25.42 -8.47
C MET A 275 11.53 -26.75 -9.24
N LYS A 276 11.07 -26.78 -10.50
CA LYS A 276 11.23 -27.96 -11.37
C LYS A 276 12.69 -28.24 -11.68
N LYS A 277 13.49 -27.20 -11.93
CA LYS A 277 14.91 -27.32 -12.27
C LYS A 277 15.76 -27.79 -11.09
N HIS A 278 15.48 -27.30 -9.88
CA HIS A 278 16.39 -27.45 -8.73
C HIS A 278 15.82 -28.27 -7.57
N SER A 279 14.51 -28.57 -7.55
CA SER A 279 13.85 -29.20 -6.39
C SER A 279 12.88 -30.34 -6.78
N GLY A 280 12.91 -30.81 -8.03
CA GLY A 280 12.10 -31.94 -8.49
C GLY A 280 10.61 -31.62 -8.71
N GLY A 281 10.20 -30.35 -8.60
CA GLY A 281 8.81 -29.91 -8.77
C GLY A 281 8.36 -28.96 -7.67
N VAL A 282 7.08 -28.58 -7.72
CA VAL A 282 6.44 -27.74 -6.69
C VAL A 282 5.81 -28.67 -5.66
N ALA A 283 6.29 -28.61 -4.41
CA ALA A 283 5.67 -29.38 -3.32
C ALA A 283 4.20 -28.96 -3.15
N GLU A 284 3.31 -29.92 -2.82
CA GLU A 284 1.84 -29.69 -2.78
C GLU A 284 1.43 -28.52 -1.86
N TYR A 285 2.20 -28.27 -0.81
CA TYR A 285 1.94 -27.20 0.17
C TYR A 285 2.56 -25.83 -0.22
N ARG A 286 3.34 -25.73 -1.30
CA ARG A 286 4.01 -24.50 -1.72
C ARG A 286 3.29 -23.84 -2.89
N ALA A 287 3.10 -22.52 -2.81
CA ALA A 287 2.66 -21.71 -3.94
C ALA A 287 3.88 -21.07 -4.62
N SER A 288 3.85 -20.97 -5.94
CA SER A 288 4.87 -20.25 -6.71
C SER A 288 4.79 -18.74 -6.48
N GLU A 289 5.86 -18.18 -5.91
CA GLU A 289 6.05 -16.75 -5.62
C GLU A 289 6.96 -16.06 -6.65
N GLY A 290 7.31 -16.77 -7.72
CA GLY A 290 7.99 -16.24 -8.90
C GLY A 290 7.13 -16.34 -10.15
N LYS A 291 7.49 -15.60 -11.19
CA LYS A 291 7.00 -15.81 -12.56
C LYS A 291 8.17 -15.99 -13.52
N THR A 292 7.87 -16.57 -14.68
CA THR A 292 8.81 -16.70 -15.80
C THR A 292 8.43 -15.70 -16.87
N VAL A 293 9.43 -15.00 -17.41
CA VAL A 293 9.26 -14.00 -18.47
C VAL A 293 10.31 -14.21 -19.57
N GLU A 294 9.91 -13.93 -20.79
CA GLU A 294 10.79 -13.91 -21.95
C GLU A 294 11.32 -12.49 -22.14
N MET A 295 12.56 -12.26 -21.75
CA MET A 295 13.23 -10.97 -21.87
C MET A 295 13.79 -10.81 -23.28
N PRO A 296 13.54 -9.69 -23.99
CA PRO A 296 14.24 -9.41 -25.24
C PRO A 296 15.76 -9.52 -25.03
N TYR A 297 16.46 -10.18 -25.95
CA TYR A 297 17.91 -10.32 -25.88
C TYR A 297 18.58 -8.95 -26.03
N LYS A 298 19.42 -8.61 -25.06
CA LYS A 298 20.04 -7.27 -24.92
C LYS A 298 21.47 -7.18 -25.46
N GLY A 299 22.06 -8.29 -25.90
CA GLY A 299 23.48 -8.33 -26.25
C GLY A 299 24.40 -8.41 -25.02
N PRO A 300 25.68 -8.00 -25.15
CA PRO A 300 26.63 -7.97 -24.03
C PRO A 300 26.23 -7.01 -22.91
N VAL A 301 26.43 -7.41 -21.64
CA VAL A 301 26.02 -6.63 -20.46
C VAL A 301 26.81 -5.32 -20.27
N GLU A 302 28.00 -5.23 -20.88
CA GLU A 302 28.89 -4.06 -20.80
C GLU A 302 28.17 -2.74 -21.12
N ALA A 303 27.31 -2.72 -22.14
CA ALA A 303 26.55 -1.54 -22.53
C ALA A 303 25.57 -1.10 -21.44
N THR A 304 24.88 -2.05 -20.81
CA THR A 304 23.95 -1.79 -19.70
C THR A 304 24.68 -1.29 -18.46
N VAL A 305 25.85 -1.86 -18.14
CA VAL A 305 26.69 -1.37 -17.02
C VAL A 305 27.10 0.08 -17.27
N LYS A 306 27.58 0.40 -18.47
CA LYS A 306 27.96 1.77 -18.85
C LYS A 306 26.78 2.74 -18.74
N ASP A 307 25.57 2.34 -19.16
CA ASP A 307 24.35 3.15 -19.03
C ASP A 307 24.00 3.42 -17.56
N VAL A 308 23.99 2.38 -16.72
CA VAL A 308 23.71 2.51 -15.28
C VAL A 308 24.71 3.45 -14.62
N LEU A 309 26.02 3.24 -14.83
CA LEU A 309 27.06 4.08 -14.24
C LEU A 309 27.02 5.52 -14.80
N GLY A 310 26.71 5.68 -16.09
CA GLY A 310 26.50 6.99 -16.71
C GLY A 310 25.34 7.76 -16.08
N GLY A 311 24.21 7.07 -15.85
CA GLY A 311 23.04 7.61 -15.17
C GLY A 311 23.33 8.05 -13.74
N VAL A 312 24.01 7.21 -12.95
CA VAL A 312 24.39 7.53 -11.57
C VAL A 312 25.36 8.72 -11.51
N ARG A 313 26.39 8.77 -12.37
CA ARG A 313 27.28 9.94 -12.46
C ARG A 313 26.52 11.21 -12.81
N SER A 314 25.59 11.13 -13.77
CA SER A 314 24.74 12.26 -14.14
C SER A 314 23.91 12.73 -12.95
N SER A 315 23.30 11.80 -12.21
CA SER A 315 22.53 12.14 -11.02
C SER A 315 23.40 12.84 -9.96
N CYS A 316 24.60 12.33 -9.67
CA CYS A 316 25.48 12.96 -8.69
C CYS A 316 25.93 14.36 -9.13
N THR A 317 26.16 14.63 -10.43
CA THR A 317 26.42 16.01 -10.90
C THR A 317 25.26 16.97 -10.66
N TYR A 318 24.00 16.52 -10.84
CA TYR A 318 22.82 17.35 -10.61
C TYR A 318 22.61 17.69 -9.14
N VAL A 319 22.98 16.81 -8.21
CA VAL A 319 22.85 17.07 -6.77
C VAL A 319 24.10 17.69 -6.15
N GLY A 320 25.19 17.86 -6.93
CA GLY A 320 26.44 18.46 -6.45
C GLY A 320 27.40 17.50 -5.74
N ALA A 321 27.18 16.18 -5.86
CA ALA A 321 27.98 15.16 -5.20
C ALA A 321 29.18 14.75 -6.07
N ALA A 322 30.40 15.08 -5.63
CA ALA A 322 31.63 14.68 -6.31
C ALA A 322 31.96 13.19 -6.11
N LYS A 323 31.47 12.60 -5.02
CA LYS A 323 31.61 11.18 -4.70
C LYS A 323 30.24 10.57 -4.43
N LEU A 324 30.06 9.29 -4.76
CA LEU A 324 28.81 8.57 -4.48
C LEU A 324 28.45 8.59 -2.97
N LYS A 325 29.46 8.69 -2.08
CA LYS A 325 29.27 8.84 -0.63
C LYS A 325 28.48 10.11 -0.25
N ASP A 326 28.58 11.17 -1.04
CA ASP A 326 27.95 12.46 -0.75
C ASP A 326 26.52 12.55 -1.30
N CYS A 327 26.17 11.64 -2.21
CA CYS A 327 24.87 11.60 -2.88
C CYS A 327 23.71 11.39 -1.86
N THR A 328 23.93 10.78 -0.69
CA THR A 328 22.93 10.70 0.42
C THR A 328 22.72 12.03 1.13
N LYS A 329 23.80 12.74 1.49
CA LYS A 329 23.77 14.02 2.22
C LYS A 329 23.13 15.14 1.40
N ASP A 330 23.31 15.08 0.08
CA ASP A 330 22.84 16.12 -0.83
C ASP A 330 21.45 15.86 -1.42
N THR A 331 20.76 14.78 -1.05
CA THR A 331 19.43 14.49 -1.58
C THR A 331 18.30 15.15 -0.76
N HIS A 332 17.53 16.06 -1.36
CA HIS A 332 16.19 16.44 -0.86
C HIS A 332 15.11 15.72 -1.67
N LYS A 333 14.29 14.92 -0.99
CA LYS A 333 13.17 14.18 -1.57
C LYS A 333 11.89 15.02 -1.42
N ARG A 334 11.16 15.28 -2.51
CA ARG A 334 9.80 15.85 -2.45
C ARG A 334 8.78 14.79 -2.90
N PRO A 335 7.65 14.62 -2.21
CA PRO A 335 6.52 13.85 -2.73
C PRO A 335 6.01 14.50 -4.02
N HIS A 336 5.69 13.71 -5.04
CA HIS A 336 5.04 14.21 -6.24
C HIS A 336 3.57 14.56 -5.96
N VAL A 337 3.30 15.81 -5.60
CA VAL A 337 1.92 16.37 -5.59
C VAL A 337 1.79 17.34 -6.76
N PRO A 338 0.80 17.18 -7.67
CA PRO A 338 0.48 18.21 -8.64
C PRO A 338 -0.33 19.30 -7.93
N THR A 339 0.32 20.39 -7.52
CA THR A 339 -0.41 21.58 -7.06
C THR A 339 0.22 22.87 -7.55
N ALA A 340 -0.63 23.62 -8.26
CA ALA A 340 -0.75 25.06 -8.38
C ALA A 340 0.41 25.94 -7.90
N MET A 341 0.86 26.80 -8.81
CA MET A 341 1.71 27.95 -8.55
C MET A 341 1.15 28.79 -7.40
N ALA A 342 1.91 28.92 -6.32
CA ALA A 342 1.81 30.05 -5.41
C ALA A 342 2.85 31.09 -5.85
N SER A 343 2.40 32.12 -6.55
CA SER A 343 3.18 33.32 -6.85
C SER A 343 3.22 34.22 -5.63
N SER A 344 4.41 34.47 -5.08
CA SER A 344 4.67 35.65 -4.26
C SER A 344 5.47 36.65 -5.09
N THR A 345 4.78 37.41 -5.94
CA THR A 345 5.33 38.60 -6.61
C THR A 345 5.19 39.80 -5.69
N GLY A 346 6.23 40.12 -4.92
CA GLY A 346 6.40 41.45 -4.33
C GLY A 346 6.73 42.45 -5.44
N SER A 347 6.24 43.68 -5.34
CA SER A 347 6.44 44.70 -6.38
C SER A 347 7.93 45.08 -6.50
N GLN A 348 8.44 45.30 -7.71
CA GLN A 348 9.85 45.67 -7.96
C GLN A 348 10.30 46.94 -7.20
N ALA A 349 9.36 47.78 -6.77
CA ALA A 349 9.63 49.00 -6.00
C ALA A 349 10.10 48.71 -4.56
N GLU A 350 9.55 47.68 -3.90
CA GLU A 350 9.88 47.32 -2.51
C GLU A 350 11.32 46.79 -2.38
N GLN A 351 11.88 46.22 -3.44
CA GLN A 351 13.26 45.71 -3.46
C GLN A 351 14.32 46.83 -3.58
N CYS A 352 13.91 48.07 -3.88
CA CYS A 352 14.79 49.22 -4.08
C CYS A 352 14.78 50.22 -2.91
N MET A 353 14.25 49.83 -1.75
CA MET A 353 14.14 50.67 -0.56
C MET A 353 15.16 50.26 0.52
N CYS A 354 15.79 51.24 1.15
CA CYS A 354 16.68 51.01 2.27
C CYS A 354 15.88 50.74 3.55
N SER A 355 16.16 49.63 4.23
CA SER A 355 15.44 49.26 5.44
C SER A 355 15.72 50.13 6.67
N ILE A 356 16.67 51.07 6.60
CA ILE A 356 16.99 52.00 7.68
C ILE A 356 16.18 53.30 7.52
N CYS A 357 16.30 53.98 6.38
CA CYS A 357 15.56 55.23 6.12
C CYS A 357 14.17 55.01 5.53
N GLN A 358 13.84 53.77 5.15
CA GLN A 358 12.57 53.40 4.48
C GLN A 358 12.29 54.20 3.20
N ASP A 359 13.34 54.64 2.52
CA ASP A 359 13.30 55.40 1.28
C ASP A 359 14.18 54.71 0.22
N PHE A 360 14.05 55.09 -1.05
CA PHE A 360 14.91 54.60 -2.12
C PHE A 360 16.39 54.81 -1.79
N PHE A 361 17.21 53.84 -2.18
CA PHE A 361 18.64 53.94 -1.91
C PHE A 361 19.25 55.23 -2.46
N THR A 362 19.95 55.93 -1.58
CA THR A 362 20.84 57.04 -1.93
C THR A 362 22.24 56.54 -1.65
N ASP A 363 23.07 56.47 -2.69
CA ASP A 363 24.41 55.91 -2.64
C ASP A 363 24.43 54.49 -2.04
N PRO A 364 23.78 53.52 -2.71
CA PRO A 364 23.65 52.16 -2.18
C PRO A 364 25.02 51.51 -2.00
N VAL A 365 25.20 50.83 -0.88
CA VAL A 365 26.37 50.01 -0.57
C VAL A 365 25.93 48.60 -0.25
N THR A 366 26.66 47.62 -0.80
CA THR A 366 26.45 46.20 -0.52
C THR A 366 27.47 45.76 0.52
N ILE A 367 27.03 45.38 1.72
CA ILE A 367 27.92 44.88 2.78
C ILE A 367 28.16 43.36 2.62
N PRO A 368 29.22 42.75 3.21
CA PRO A 368 29.64 41.37 2.90
C PRO A 368 28.61 40.25 3.16
N CYS A 369 27.51 40.53 3.86
CA CYS A 369 26.39 39.60 3.97
C CYS A 369 25.41 39.65 2.79
N GLY A 370 25.65 40.49 1.78
CA GLY A 370 24.83 40.63 0.57
C GLY A 370 23.64 41.60 0.70
N HIS A 371 23.49 42.30 1.82
CA HIS A 371 22.39 43.27 2.02
C HIS A 371 22.82 44.68 1.58
N ASN A 372 21.86 45.45 1.06
CA ASN A 372 22.09 46.80 0.56
C ASN A 372 21.52 47.85 1.53
N PHE A 373 22.25 48.96 1.72
CA PHE A 373 21.84 50.10 2.54
C PHE A 373 22.32 51.40 1.88
N CYS A 374 21.75 52.55 2.23
CA CYS A 374 22.38 53.83 1.89
C CYS A 374 23.70 53.94 2.64
N MET A 375 24.76 54.42 1.98
CA MET A 375 26.09 54.62 2.57
C MET A 375 26.02 55.34 3.93
N ALA A 376 25.28 56.45 3.98
CA ALA A 376 25.11 57.24 5.19
C ALA A 376 24.39 56.46 6.30
N CYS A 377 23.32 55.73 5.93
CA CYS A 377 22.51 55.00 6.90
C CYS A 377 23.27 53.86 7.59
N ILE A 378 24.03 53.06 6.83
CA ILE A 378 24.81 51.96 7.42
C ILE A 378 26.03 52.47 8.18
N SER A 379 26.67 53.55 7.70
CA SER A 379 27.79 54.19 8.41
C SER A 379 27.32 54.71 9.77
N GLN A 380 26.23 55.47 9.80
CA GLN A 380 25.65 55.98 11.04
C GLN A 380 25.19 54.86 11.99
N HIS A 381 24.63 53.77 11.46
CA HIS A 381 24.26 52.61 12.27
C HIS A 381 25.49 51.97 12.96
N TRP A 382 26.63 51.87 12.26
CA TRP A 382 27.87 51.36 12.83
C TRP A 382 28.61 52.37 13.71
N ASP A 383 28.39 53.67 13.51
CA ASP A 383 28.97 54.70 14.37
C ASP A 383 28.19 54.82 15.70
N SER A 384 26.88 54.56 15.68
CA SER A 384 26.01 54.62 16.87
C SER A 384 25.95 53.30 17.64
N SER A 385 26.09 52.16 16.97
CA SER A 385 26.22 50.86 17.64
C SER A 385 27.70 50.53 17.82
N MET A 386 28.15 50.29 19.06
CA MET A 386 29.54 49.87 19.34
C MET A 386 29.94 48.50 18.72
N LYS A 387 29.14 47.97 17.79
CA LYS A 387 29.33 46.69 17.12
C LYS A 387 29.03 46.84 15.63
N THR A 388 29.94 46.38 14.78
CA THR A 388 29.71 46.36 13.33
C THR A 388 28.78 45.20 12.96
N GLN A 389 27.47 45.41 13.02
CA GLN A 389 26.44 44.40 12.76
C GLN A 389 25.55 44.78 11.56
N CYS A 390 25.10 43.81 10.77
CA CYS A 390 24.09 44.04 9.74
C CYS A 390 22.70 44.32 10.38
N PRO A 391 22.03 45.44 10.04
CA PRO A 391 20.70 45.76 10.56
C PRO A 391 19.62 44.70 10.26
N LEU A 392 19.71 44.04 9.10
CA LEU A 392 18.72 43.09 8.60
C LEU A 392 18.94 41.67 9.15
N CYS A 393 20.06 41.03 8.81
CA CYS A 393 20.31 39.63 9.18
C CYS A 393 21.10 39.46 10.49
N LYS A 394 21.44 40.56 11.17
CA LYS A 394 22.14 40.56 12.47
C LYS A 394 23.52 39.88 12.45
N LYS A 395 24.12 39.65 11.27
CA LYS A 395 25.49 39.12 11.14
C LYS A 395 26.50 40.15 11.66
N ASN A 396 27.39 39.73 12.56
CA ASN A 396 28.48 40.55 13.09
C ASN A 396 29.71 40.48 12.18
N PHE A 397 30.39 41.61 12.02
CA PHE A 397 31.65 41.73 11.30
C PHE A 397 32.74 42.11 12.30
N HIS A 398 33.82 41.31 12.36
CA HIS A 398 34.91 41.51 13.32
C HIS A 398 35.78 42.74 12.99
N LEU A 399 35.79 43.17 11.73
CA LEU A 399 36.40 44.40 11.24
C LEU A 399 35.37 45.17 10.41
N ARG A 400 35.37 46.51 10.50
CA ARG A 400 34.47 47.36 9.72
C ARG A 400 34.77 47.19 8.23
N PRO A 401 33.81 46.67 7.43
CA PRO A 401 34.00 46.53 5.99
C PRO A 401 34.21 47.89 5.34
N ASP A 402 35.09 47.95 4.35
CA ASP A 402 35.20 49.13 3.48
C ASP A 402 33.92 49.24 2.64
N LEU A 403 33.35 50.44 2.60
CA LEU A 403 32.07 50.68 1.95
C LEU A 403 32.32 51.28 0.56
N GLY A 404 32.10 50.45 -0.46
CA GLY A 404 32.06 50.88 -1.86
C GLY A 404 30.63 51.10 -2.32
N ILE A 405 30.38 52.23 -2.99
CA ILE A 405 29.10 52.47 -3.66
C ILE A 405 28.92 51.46 -4.79
N ASN A 406 27.81 50.75 -4.76
CA ASN A 406 27.38 49.88 -5.84
C ASN A 406 26.81 50.73 -6.99
N ARG A 407 27.67 51.06 -7.97
CA ARG A 407 27.32 51.94 -9.09
C ARG A 407 26.22 51.37 -9.98
N GLU A 408 26.24 50.06 -10.22
CA GLU A 408 25.22 49.35 -11.01
C GLU A 408 23.84 49.42 -10.33
N PHE A 409 23.81 49.22 -9.01
CA PHE A 409 22.57 49.31 -8.25
C PHE A 409 22.08 50.77 -8.11
N ARG A 410 22.99 51.75 -8.07
CA ARG A 410 22.63 53.17 -8.14
C ARG A 410 21.94 53.51 -9.46
N GLU A 411 22.48 53.06 -10.60
CA GLU A 411 21.86 53.29 -11.92
C GLU A 411 20.46 52.66 -12.01
N LEU A 412 20.26 51.46 -11.45
CA LEU A 412 18.97 50.81 -11.37
C LEU A 412 17.94 51.63 -10.56
N VAL A 413 18.34 52.12 -9.38
CA VAL A 413 17.47 52.92 -8.50
C VAL A 413 17.16 54.29 -9.12
N GLU A 414 18.13 54.91 -9.81
CA GLU A 414 17.90 56.18 -10.53
C GLU A 414 16.99 56.02 -11.75
N GLY A 415 17.10 54.90 -12.48
CA GLY A 415 16.19 54.56 -13.58
C GLY A 415 14.74 54.45 -13.12
N LEU A 416 14.51 53.87 -11.93
CA LEU A 416 13.19 53.80 -11.30
C LEU A 416 12.71 55.16 -10.78
N LYS A 417 13.60 56.02 -10.26
CA LYS A 417 13.26 57.40 -9.80
C LYS A 417 12.84 58.35 -10.94
N ARG A 418 13.38 58.17 -12.16
CA ARG A 418 13.11 59.07 -13.30
C ARG A 418 11.84 58.74 -14.09
N GLY A 419 11.17 57.61 -13.83
CA GLY A 419 9.95 57.23 -14.56
C GLY A 419 10.15 57.03 -16.07
N GLU A 420 11.40 56.93 -16.54
CA GLU A 420 11.75 56.68 -17.93
C GLU A 420 11.73 55.18 -18.17
N SER A 421 10.56 54.65 -18.55
CA SER A 421 10.44 53.27 -19.00
C SER A 421 10.76 53.20 -20.51
N PRO A 422 11.77 52.42 -20.94
CA PRO A 422 11.73 51.78 -22.26
C PRO A 422 10.42 51.00 -22.40
N VAL A 423 9.93 50.83 -23.63
CA VAL A 423 8.66 50.15 -23.96
C VAL A 423 8.45 48.93 -23.04
N GLN A 424 7.38 48.95 -22.24
CA GLN A 424 7.00 47.84 -21.36
C GLN A 424 6.84 46.56 -22.21
N PRO A 425 7.25 45.37 -21.73
CA PRO A 425 7.03 44.12 -22.46
C PRO A 425 5.53 43.96 -22.79
N GLY A 426 5.18 43.93 -24.08
CA GLY A 426 3.79 43.86 -24.56
C GLY A 426 3.10 45.20 -24.87
N ALA A 427 3.82 46.33 -24.85
CA ALA A 427 3.28 47.62 -25.28
C ALA A 427 3.60 47.93 -26.75
N VAL A 428 2.59 48.35 -27.52
CA VAL A 428 2.73 48.67 -28.95
C VAL A 428 3.62 49.90 -29.14
N PRO A 429 4.70 49.83 -29.94
CA PRO A 429 5.60 50.97 -30.15
C PRO A 429 4.99 52.01 -31.10
N CYS A 430 5.45 53.25 -31.00
CA CYS A 430 5.06 54.32 -31.93
C CYS A 430 5.84 54.23 -33.25
N ASP A 431 5.11 54.26 -34.36
CA ASP A 431 5.67 54.11 -35.72
C ASP A 431 6.35 55.37 -36.24
N ALA A 432 5.93 56.55 -35.75
CA ALA A 432 6.49 57.84 -36.17
C ALA A 432 7.77 58.25 -35.39
N CYS A 433 8.18 57.48 -34.37
CA CYS A 433 9.41 57.77 -33.62
C CYS A 433 10.66 57.29 -34.39
N THR A 434 11.61 58.18 -34.65
CA THR A 434 12.80 57.90 -35.49
C THR A 434 14.04 57.40 -34.75
N LYS A 435 14.12 57.59 -33.42
CA LYS A 435 15.31 57.19 -32.62
C LYS A 435 14.97 56.24 -31.47
N ILE A 436 14.21 56.71 -30.47
CA ILE A 436 13.73 55.90 -29.36
C ILE A 436 12.22 55.72 -29.53
N LYS A 437 11.76 54.50 -29.79
CA LYS A 437 10.33 54.21 -29.93
C LYS A 437 9.66 54.32 -28.57
N ARG A 438 8.71 55.25 -28.45
CA ARG A 438 7.86 55.42 -27.27
C ARG A 438 6.64 54.51 -27.39
N GLY A 439 6.03 54.10 -26.27
CA GLY A 439 4.75 53.40 -26.30
C GLY A 439 3.67 54.25 -26.98
N ALA A 440 2.88 53.63 -27.87
CA ALA A 440 1.74 54.25 -28.51
C ALA A 440 0.58 54.40 -27.53
N LEU A 441 -0.18 55.50 -27.66
CA LEU A 441 -1.39 55.74 -26.87
C LEU A 441 -2.66 55.42 -27.65
N LYS A 442 -2.62 55.59 -28.98
CA LYS A 442 -3.72 55.24 -29.89
C LYS A 442 -3.15 54.78 -31.23
N SER A 443 -3.89 53.92 -31.92
CA SER A 443 -3.68 53.60 -33.33
C SER A 443 -4.71 54.31 -34.19
N CYS A 444 -4.29 54.78 -35.37
CA CYS A 444 -5.17 55.43 -36.33
C CYS A 444 -5.49 54.46 -37.47
N LEU A 445 -6.78 54.19 -37.69
CA LEU A 445 -7.22 53.32 -38.79
C LEU A 445 -7.13 53.97 -40.17
N HIS A 446 -6.89 55.28 -40.24
CA HIS A 446 -6.79 56.02 -41.51
C HIS A 446 -5.33 56.33 -41.89
N CYS A 447 -4.44 56.47 -40.91
CA CYS A 447 -3.00 56.62 -41.13
C CYS A 447 -2.24 55.31 -41.02
N GLU A 448 -2.94 54.21 -40.68
CA GLU A 448 -2.39 52.87 -40.54
C GLU A 448 -1.13 52.82 -39.67
N GLY A 449 -1.20 53.52 -38.53
CA GLY A 449 -0.05 53.67 -37.62
C GLY A 449 -0.44 53.92 -36.18
N SER A 450 0.46 53.51 -35.28
CA SER A 450 0.40 53.68 -33.84
C SER A 450 1.20 54.90 -33.38
N PHE A 451 0.56 55.77 -32.60
CA PHE A 451 1.14 57.07 -32.24
C PHE A 451 1.28 57.25 -30.72
N CYS A 452 2.48 57.63 -30.29
CA CYS A 452 2.72 58.12 -28.93
C CYS A 452 2.11 59.52 -28.76
N LYS A 453 2.06 60.01 -27.51
CA LYS A 453 1.43 61.29 -27.17
C LYS A 453 1.76 62.46 -28.11
N THR A 454 3.04 62.60 -28.49
CA THR A 454 3.50 63.68 -29.36
C THR A 454 3.04 63.52 -30.81
N HIS A 455 3.10 62.30 -31.36
CA HIS A 455 2.65 62.05 -32.73
C HIS A 455 1.13 61.91 -32.87
N LEU A 456 0.43 61.75 -31.75
CA LEU A 456 -1.03 61.76 -31.69
C LEU A 456 -1.59 63.18 -31.64
N GLU A 457 -0.82 64.17 -31.18
CA GLU A 457 -1.27 65.56 -31.05
C GLU A 457 -1.89 66.13 -32.34
N PRO A 458 -1.31 65.95 -33.55
CA PRO A 458 -1.92 66.45 -34.79
C PRO A 458 -3.30 65.87 -35.08
N HIS A 459 -3.57 64.62 -34.65
CA HIS A 459 -4.89 64.00 -34.78
C HIS A 459 -5.95 64.65 -33.90
N ASN A 460 -5.53 65.35 -32.84
CA ASN A 460 -6.42 66.06 -31.93
C ASN A 460 -6.48 67.57 -32.19
N THR A 461 -5.52 68.14 -32.92
CA THR A 461 -5.43 69.61 -33.12
C THR A 461 -5.75 70.02 -34.56
N VAL A 462 -5.35 69.24 -35.57
CA VAL A 462 -5.52 69.59 -36.99
C VAL A 462 -6.92 69.20 -37.48
N ALA A 463 -7.66 70.16 -38.04
CA ALA A 463 -9.06 69.98 -38.46
C ALA A 463 -9.29 68.82 -39.45
N LYS A 464 -8.33 68.56 -40.35
CA LYS A 464 -8.39 67.42 -41.29
C LYS A 464 -8.18 66.07 -40.61
N LEU A 465 -7.28 65.99 -39.62
CA LEU A 465 -6.90 64.74 -38.93
C LEU A 465 -7.84 64.38 -37.78
N LYS A 466 -8.59 65.34 -37.23
CA LYS A 466 -9.65 65.11 -36.23
C LYS A 466 -10.74 64.14 -36.68
N LYS A 467 -10.90 63.97 -37.99
CA LYS A 467 -11.89 63.04 -38.57
C LYS A 467 -11.41 61.59 -38.60
N HIS A 468 -10.13 61.33 -38.30
CA HIS A 468 -9.58 59.99 -38.31
C HIS A 468 -10.08 59.17 -37.11
N LYS A 469 -10.50 57.92 -37.35
CA LYS A 469 -10.91 57.00 -36.27
C LYS A 469 -9.68 56.49 -35.51
N LEU A 470 -9.62 56.80 -34.22
CA LEU A 470 -8.57 56.38 -33.29
C LEU A 470 -9.07 55.24 -32.41
N ILE A 471 -8.30 54.17 -32.29
CA ILE A 471 -8.56 53.01 -31.41
C ILE A 471 -7.42 52.83 -30.40
N ASN A 472 -7.62 51.96 -29.41
CA ASN A 472 -6.51 51.58 -28.52
C ASN A 472 -5.35 50.97 -29.32
N PRO A 473 -4.10 51.07 -28.85
CA PRO A 473 -2.96 50.51 -29.55
C PRO A 473 -3.15 49.00 -29.74
N VAL A 474 -2.93 48.53 -30.97
CA VAL A 474 -2.99 47.13 -31.37
C VAL A 474 -1.72 46.78 -32.13
N GLU A 475 -1.19 45.58 -31.94
CA GLU A 475 0.07 45.15 -32.58
C GLU A 475 -0.11 44.93 -34.10
N ASN A 476 -1.26 44.38 -34.51
CA ASN A 476 -1.58 44.08 -35.90
C ASN A 476 -2.69 45.02 -36.40
N LEU A 477 -2.32 46.22 -36.84
CA LEU A 477 -3.25 47.19 -37.43
C LEU A 477 -3.87 46.65 -38.74
N GLU A 478 -3.16 45.79 -39.45
CA GLU A 478 -3.60 45.12 -40.70
C GLU A 478 -4.88 44.31 -40.49
N ASP A 479 -5.08 43.70 -39.31
CA ASP A 479 -6.28 42.91 -38.98
C ASP A 479 -7.56 43.77 -38.92
N TYR A 480 -7.43 45.09 -38.83
CA TYR A 480 -8.53 46.04 -38.79
C TYR A 480 -8.84 46.67 -40.16
N ILE A 481 -8.08 46.30 -41.19
CA ILE A 481 -8.20 46.80 -42.55
C ILE A 481 -8.70 45.66 -43.46
N CYS A 482 -9.67 45.97 -44.33
CA CYS A 482 -10.21 45.00 -45.27
C CYS A 482 -9.14 44.67 -46.34
N PRO A 483 -8.73 43.39 -46.49
CA PRO A 483 -7.69 43.01 -47.43
C PRO A 483 -8.08 43.24 -48.91
N MET A 484 -9.38 43.30 -49.20
CA MET A 484 -9.88 43.49 -50.57
C MET A 484 -10.06 44.95 -50.97
N HIS A 485 -10.27 45.84 -50.00
CA HIS A 485 -10.70 47.21 -50.26
C HIS A 485 -9.83 48.27 -49.57
N GLU A 486 -8.82 47.85 -48.80
CA GLU A 486 -7.90 48.73 -48.05
C GLU A 486 -8.64 49.80 -47.24
N LYS A 487 -9.73 49.37 -46.58
CA LYS A 487 -10.62 50.23 -45.80
C LYS A 487 -10.91 49.64 -44.44
N PRO A 488 -11.13 50.47 -43.39
CA PRO A 488 -11.41 49.99 -42.05
C PRO A 488 -12.62 49.04 -41.98
N LEU A 489 -12.45 47.94 -41.25
CA LEU A 489 -13.52 47.01 -40.90
C LEU A 489 -14.36 47.61 -39.78
N VAL A 490 -15.53 48.14 -40.13
CA VAL A 490 -16.41 48.86 -39.18
C VAL A 490 -17.81 48.24 -39.06
N LEU A 491 -18.10 47.21 -39.85
CA LEU A 491 -19.35 46.46 -39.80
C LEU A 491 -19.06 44.98 -39.54
N PHE A 492 -20.02 44.26 -38.96
CA PHE A 492 -20.00 42.81 -38.76
C PHE A 492 -21.16 42.19 -39.53
N CYS A 493 -20.85 41.19 -40.35
CA CYS A 493 -21.85 40.40 -41.06
C CYS A 493 -22.28 39.22 -40.18
N ARG A 494 -23.55 39.19 -39.76
CA ARG A 494 -24.09 38.11 -38.92
C ARG A 494 -24.24 36.79 -39.66
N ASP A 495 -24.51 36.83 -40.97
CA ASP A 495 -24.67 35.60 -41.75
C ASP A 495 -23.31 34.89 -41.96
N ASP A 496 -22.27 35.67 -42.27
CA ASP A 496 -20.93 35.14 -42.55
C ASP A 496 -20.00 35.13 -41.32
N GLN A 497 -20.46 35.62 -40.18
CA GLN A 497 -19.71 35.73 -38.91
C GLN A 497 -18.32 36.39 -39.05
N ARG A 498 -18.23 37.48 -39.83
CA ARG A 498 -16.96 38.19 -40.09
C ARG A 498 -17.11 39.71 -40.14
N CYS A 499 -16.03 40.41 -39.78
CA CYS A 499 -15.93 41.86 -39.92
C CYS A 499 -15.75 42.25 -41.40
N VAL A 500 -16.45 43.31 -41.84
CA VAL A 500 -16.48 43.79 -43.22
C VAL A 500 -16.38 45.33 -43.27
N CYS A 501 -15.89 45.88 -44.38
CA CYS A 501 -15.87 47.34 -44.60
C CYS A 501 -17.12 47.82 -45.35
N LEU A 502 -17.35 49.13 -45.42
CA LEU A 502 -18.50 49.71 -46.15
C LEU A 502 -18.54 49.33 -47.65
N SER A 503 -17.39 49.06 -48.27
CA SER A 503 -17.36 48.67 -49.68
C SER A 503 -17.77 47.20 -49.89
N CYS A 504 -17.54 46.33 -48.90
CA CYS A 504 -18.01 44.94 -48.92
C CYS A 504 -19.54 44.85 -48.90
N THR A 505 -20.23 45.77 -48.21
CA THR A 505 -21.71 45.76 -48.13
C THR A 505 -22.40 46.23 -49.41
N ILE A 506 -21.68 46.91 -50.31
CA ILE A 506 -22.22 47.33 -51.61
C ILE A 506 -22.07 46.20 -52.65
N ARG A 507 -21.09 45.30 -52.47
CA ARG A 507 -20.74 44.24 -53.42
C ARG A 507 -21.15 42.86 -52.89
N ASP A 508 -20.30 42.26 -52.06
CA ASP A 508 -20.35 40.84 -51.72
C ASP A 508 -21.35 40.53 -50.59
N HIS A 509 -21.69 41.53 -49.76
CA HIS A 509 -22.58 41.39 -48.59
C HIS A 509 -23.89 42.20 -48.74
N LYS A 510 -24.30 42.51 -49.98
CA LYS A 510 -25.43 43.41 -50.25
C LYS A 510 -26.77 42.95 -49.67
N SER A 511 -26.97 41.64 -49.57
CA SER A 511 -28.17 41.01 -49.02
C SER A 511 -27.96 40.41 -47.62
N HIS A 512 -26.78 40.57 -47.03
CA HIS A 512 -26.48 40.02 -45.72
C HIS A 512 -26.83 41.02 -44.61
N ASN A 513 -27.22 40.51 -43.45
CA ASN A 513 -27.44 41.29 -42.24
C ASN A 513 -26.10 41.79 -41.71
N THR A 514 -25.86 43.10 -41.90
CA THR A 514 -24.65 43.76 -41.45
C THR A 514 -25.01 44.82 -40.42
N VAL A 515 -24.35 44.76 -39.26
CA VAL A 515 -24.52 45.67 -38.13
C VAL A 515 -23.18 46.33 -37.80
N PRO A 516 -23.14 47.49 -37.13
CA PRO A 516 -21.89 48.03 -36.59
C PRO A 516 -21.17 47.03 -35.67
N VAL A 517 -19.85 46.96 -35.75
CA VAL A 517 -19.04 46.02 -34.92
C VAL A 517 -19.24 46.29 -33.43
N GLU A 518 -19.43 47.57 -33.06
CA GLU A 518 -19.66 47.99 -31.69
C GLU A 518 -20.97 47.40 -31.13
N GLU A 519 -22.05 47.37 -31.93
CA GLU A 519 -23.36 46.84 -31.54
C GLU A 519 -23.31 45.32 -31.31
N GLU A 520 -22.75 44.57 -32.25
CA GLU A 520 -22.59 43.12 -32.09
C GLU A 520 -21.67 42.79 -30.90
N SER A 521 -20.61 43.58 -30.68
CA SER A 521 -19.70 43.37 -29.55
C SER A 521 -20.41 43.54 -28.20
N GLU A 522 -21.29 44.53 -28.07
CA GLU A 522 -22.06 44.76 -26.84
C GLU A 522 -23.06 43.63 -26.57
N GLU A 523 -23.72 43.12 -27.60
CA GLU A 523 -24.63 41.97 -27.50
C GLU A 523 -23.87 40.71 -27.05
N ARG A 524 -22.72 40.41 -27.66
CA ARG A 524 -21.88 39.25 -27.30
C ARG A 524 -21.31 39.37 -25.89
N LYS A 525 -20.85 40.55 -25.47
CA LYS A 525 -20.40 40.80 -24.08
C LYS A 525 -21.52 40.55 -23.07
N SER A 526 -22.75 40.96 -23.39
CA SER A 526 -23.92 40.71 -22.55
C SER A 526 -24.28 39.23 -22.46
N GLN A 527 -24.12 38.47 -23.55
CA GLN A 527 -24.25 37.00 -23.54
C GLN A 527 -23.17 36.33 -22.67
N PHE A 528 -21.91 36.77 -22.77
CA PHE A 528 -20.84 36.26 -21.92
C PHE A 528 -21.10 36.52 -20.44
N GLY A 529 -21.60 37.71 -20.07
CA GLY A 529 -21.97 38.01 -18.69
C GLY A 529 -23.01 37.03 -18.11
N ARG A 530 -24.06 36.71 -18.89
CA ARG A 530 -25.07 35.71 -18.50
C ARG A 530 -24.46 34.32 -18.34
N ARG A 531 -23.64 33.89 -19.30
CA ARG A 531 -22.99 32.56 -19.26
C ARG A 531 -21.99 32.44 -18.12
N GLN A 532 -21.24 33.50 -17.83
CA GLN A 532 -20.30 33.56 -16.71
C GLN A 532 -21.03 33.40 -15.37
N ALA A 533 -22.20 34.02 -15.21
CA ALA A 533 -23.03 33.87 -14.02
C ALA A 533 -23.54 32.43 -13.83
N GLU A 534 -24.01 31.77 -14.90
CA GLU A 534 -24.42 30.35 -14.87
C GLU A 534 -23.27 29.41 -14.45
N ILE A 535 -22.07 29.65 -14.99
CA ILE A 535 -20.87 28.88 -14.64
C ILE A 535 -20.54 29.08 -13.16
N ASN A 536 -20.57 30.32 -12.67
CA ASN A 536 -20.28 30.62 -11.26
C ASN A 536 -21.29 29.96 -10.30
N LEU A 537 -22.59 29.94 -10.65
CA LEU A 537 -23.61 29.21 -9.89
C LEU A 537 -23.35 27.71 -9.87
N THR A 538 -22.95 27.14 -11.01
CA THR A 538 -22.57 25.72 -11.11
C THR A 538 -21.36 25.41 -10.23
N ILE A 539 -20.34 26.26 -10.24
CA ILE A 539 -19.16 26.11 -9.37
C ILE A 539 -19.57 26.10 -7.89
N GLN A 540 -20.40 27.05 -7.45
CA GLN A 540 -20.88 27.09 -6.06
C GLN A 540 -21.67 25.83 -5.67
N SER A 541 -22.54 25.34 -6.56
CA SER A 541 -23.27 24.08 -6.35
C SER A 541 -22.33 22.88 -6.23
N ARG A 542 -21.30 22.79 -7.08
CA ARG A 542 -20.29 21.73 -7.00
C ARG A 542 -19.45 21.81 -5.73
N MET A 543 -19.08 23.01 -5.29
CA MET A 543 -18.38 23.21 -4.01
C MET A 543 -19.22 22.73 -2.83
N LYS A 544 -20.52 23.05 -2.80
CA LYS A 544 -21.44 22.55 -1.77
C LYS A 544 -21.53 21.02 -1.79
N LYS A 545 -21.59 20.41 -2.98
CA LYS A 545 -21.60 18.95 -3.12
C LYS A 545 -20.32 18.29 -2.61
N ILE A 546 -19.16 18.92 -2.86
CA ILE A 546 -17.88 18.45 -2.31
C ILE A 546 -17.93 18.46 -0.77
N GLU A 547 -18.48 19.51 -0.16
CA GLU A 547 -18.56 19.60 1.30
C GLU A 547 -19.51 18.55 1.90
N GLU A 548 -20.66 18.32 1.26
CA GLU A 548 -21.58 17.23 1.64
C GLU A 548 -20.90 15.85 1.58
N ILE A 549 -20.12 15.59 0.51
CA ILE A 549 -19.39 14.34 0.36
C ILE A 549 -18.30 14.21 1.42
N LYS A 550 -17.53 15.28 1.69
CA LYS A 550 -16.52 15.29 2.75
C LYS A 550 -17.11 14.96 4.11
N HIS A 551 -18.24 15.58 4.45
CA HIS A 551 -18.94 15.32 5.71
C HIS A 551 -19.44 13.88 5.79
N SER A 552 -20.02 13.34 4.70
CA SER A 552 -20.45 11.94 4.63
C SER A 552 -19.28 10.95 4.81
N VAL A 553 -18.13 11.22 4.17
CA VAL A 553 -16.90 10.43 4.33
C VAL A 553 -16.39 10.49 5.77
N GLN A 554 -16.41 11.66 6.40
CA GLN A 554 -16.00 11.82 7.79
C GLN A 554 -16.89 11.06 8.77
N LEU A 555 -18.21 11.12 8.59
CA LEU A 555 -19.16 10.33 9.39
C LEU A 555 -18.92 8.82 9.22
N THR A 556 -18.71 8.37 7.98
CA THR A 556 -18.40 6.96 7.68
C THR A 556 -17.09 6.53 8.33
N LYS A 557 -16.08 7.41 8.32
CA LYS A 557 -14.80 7.18 8.99
C LYS A 557 -15.00 7.02 10.50
N GLN A 558 -15.71 7.93 11.15
CA GLN A 558 -16.00 7.85 12.58
C GLN A 558 -16.79 6.59 12.96
N SER A 559 -17.80 6.20 12.16
CA SER A 559 -18.52 4.95 12.39
C SER A 559 -17.62 3.73 12.23
N SER A 560 -16.73 3.73 11.24
CA SER A 560 -15.78 2.62 11.02
C SER A 560 -14.73 2.54 12.12
N GLU A 561 -14.26 3.67 12.65
CA GLU A 561 -13.34 3.71 13.79
C GLU A 561 -13.99 3.19 15.07
N LYS A 562 -15.26 3.52 15.30
CA LYS A 562 -16.04 2.95 16.41
C LYS A 562 -16.23 1.44 16.26
N GLU A 563 -16.62 0.97 15.06
CA GLU A 563 -16.73 -0.48 14.76
C GLU A 563 -15.39 -1.19 15.01
N LYS A 564 -14.28 -0.58 14.60
CA LYS A 564 -12.94 -1.11 14.87
C LYS A 564 -12.68 -1.22 16.37
N ALA A 565 -12.97 -0.17 17.14
CA ALA A 565 -12.78 -0.19 18.59
C ALA A 565 -13.60 -1.30 19.27
N ASP A 566 -14.88 -1.43 18.90
CA ASP A 566 -15.77 -2.46 19.44
C ASP A 566 -15.23 -3.88 19.13
N ILE A 567 -14.69 -4.09 17.92
CA ILE A 567 -14.04 -5.36 17.53
C ILE A 567 -12.77 -5.62 18.36
N VAL A 568 -11.91 -4.61 18.56
CA VAL A 568 -10.71 -4.77 19.42
C VAL A 568 -11.12 -5.17 20.82
N GLU A 569 -12.09 -4.47 21.39
CA GLU A 569 -12.54 -4.70 22.76
C GLU A 569 -13.06 -6.13 22.91
N LEU A 570 -13.87 -6.60 21.96
CA LEU A 570 -14.40 -7.96 21.95
C LEU A 570 -13.29 -9.01 21.89
N PHE A 571 -12.34 -8.89 20.95
CA PHE A 571 -11.23 -9.84 20.84
C PHE A 571 -10.29 -9.80 22.05
N THR A 572 -10.07 -8.61 22.62
CA THR A 572 -9.25 -8.46 23.84
C THR A 572 -9.92 -9.13 25.03
N ASN A 573 -11.24 -8.98 25.16
CA ASN A 573 -12.01 -9.67 26.21
C ASN A 573 -11.99 -11.19 26.02
N LEU A 574 -12.02 -11.68 24.77
CA LEU A 574 -11.89 -13.11 24.46
C LEU A 574 -10.51 -13.65 24.84
N ILE A 575 -9.43 -12.95 24.46
CA ILE A 575 -8.04 -13.33 24.82
C ILE A 575 -7.87 -13.34 26.34
N ARG A 576 -8.30 -12.29 27.04
CA ARG A 576 -8.22 -12.24 28.51
C ARG A 576 -8.98 -13.38 29.18
N SER A 577 -10.12 -13.79 28.62
CA SER A 577 -10.88 -14.93 29.13
C SER A 577 -10.15 -16.26 28.90
N LEU A 578 -9.50 -16.42 27.73
CA LEU A 578 -8.67 -17.57 27.41
C LEU A 578 -7.44 -17.69 28.30
N GLU A 579 -6.73 -16.58 28.52
CA GLU A 579 -5.56 -16.53 29.42
C GLU A 579 -5.96 -16.90 30.84
N ARG A 580 -7.08 -16.35 31.35
CA ARG A 580 -7.61 -16.72 32.66
C ARG A 580 -7.97 -18.20 32.75
N CYS A 581 -8.63 -18.78 31.74
CA CYS A 581 -8.93 -20.22 31.73
C CYS A 581 -7.66 -21.09 31.69
N ARG A 582 -6.63 -20.66 30.95
CA ARG A 582 -5.32 -21.34 30.93
C ARG A 582 -4.69 -21.31 32.32
N ASP A 583 -4.67 -20.15 32.96
CA ASP A 583 -4.00 -19.97 34.25
C ASP A 583 -4.75 -20.74 35.36
N GLU A 584 -6.09 -20.70 35.37
CA GLU A 584 -6.94 -21.52 36.26
C GLU A 584 -6.65 -23.03 36.09
N LEU A 585 -6.44 -23.50 34.84
CA LEU A 585 -6.13 -24.91 34.58
C LEU A 585 -4.73 -25.31 35.05
N LEU A 586 -3.72 -24.46 34.79
CA LEU A 586 -2.35 -24.69 35.23
C LEU A 586 -2.25 -24.75 36.76
N GLU A 587 -2.94 -23.84 37.46
CA GLU A 587 -2.96 -23.81 38.93
C GLU A 587 -3.55 -25.12 39.50
N VAL A 588 -4.67 -25.59 38.96
CA VAL A 588 -5.28 -26.86 39.40
C VAL A 588 -4.36 -28.05 39.13
N MET A 589 -3.64 -28.06 38.00
CA MET A 589 -2.68 -29.11 37.67
C MET A 589 -1.48 -29.11 38.63
N GLU A 590 -0.93 -27.94 38.93
CA GLU A 590 0.21 -27.79 39.84
C GLU A 590 -0.13 -28.17 41.28
N GLN A 591 -1.30 -27.74 41.79
CA GLN A 591 -1.78 -28.12 43.11
C GLN A 591 -1.93 -29.65 43.26
N LYS A 592 -2.45 -30.31 42.22
CA LYS A 592 -2.63 -31.77 42.22
C LYS A 592 -1.32 -32.54 42.09
N GLN A 593 -0.38 -32.05 41.27
CA GLN A 593 0.95 -32.62 41.18
C GLN A 593 1.68 -32.54 42.52
N LYS A 594 1.68 -31.37 43.16
CA LYS A 594 2.33 -31.14 44.45
C LYS A 594 1.75 -32.02 45.56
N ALA A 595 0.43 -32.24 45.56
CA ALA A 595 -0.22 -33.16 46.49
C ALA A 595 0.23 -34.62 46.29
N ALA A 596 0.37 -35.07 45.04
CA ALA A 596 0.86 -36.42 44.73
C ALA A 596 2.34 -36.59 45.09
N GLU A 597 3.18 -35.58 44.84
CA GLU A 597 4.59 -35.56 45.23
C GLU A 597 4.74 -35.64 46.75
N THR A 598 3.97 -34.83 47.50
CA THR A 598 3.99 -34.85 48.98
C THR A 598 3.61 -36.24 49.52
N GLN A 599 2.58 -36.85 48.93
CA GLN A 599 2.13 -38.20 49.33
C GLN A 599 3.19 -39.27 49.02
N ALA A 600 3.90 -39.15 47.90
CA ALA A 600 4.99 -40.06 47.55
C ALA A 600 6.21 -39.88 48.47
N GLU A 601 6.57 -38.64 48.83
CA GLU A 601 7.64 -38.34 49.79
C GLU A 601 7.35 -38.91 51.18
N GLU A 602 6.11 -38.80 51.66
CA GLU A 602 5.69 -39.41 52.92
C GLU A 602 5.86 -40.94 52.89
N PHE A 603 5.46 -41.60 51.80
CA PHE A 603 5.65 -43.04 51.63
C PHE A 603 7.12 -43.46 51.56
N ILE A 604 7.96 -42.72 50.82
CA ILE A 604 9.40 -42.99 50.76
C ILE A 604 10.02 -42.88 52.15
N LYS A 605 9.66 -41.86 52.93
CA LYS A 605 10.18 -41.64 54.28
C LYS A 605 9.79 -42.77 55.24
N GLU A 606 8.55 -43.26 55.15
CA GLU A 606 8.11 -44.42 55.93
C GLU A 606 8.90 -45.69 55.54
N LEU A 607 9.10 -45.94 54.25
CA LEU A 607 9.89 -47.09 53.77
C LEU A 607 11.37 -47.01 54.17
N GLU A 608 11.98 -45.82 54.13
CA GLU A 608 13.37 -45.62 54.56
C GLU A 608 13.56 -45.88 56.06
N GLN A 609 12.57 -45.51 56.89
CA GLN A 609 12.56 -45.84 58.31
C GLN A 609 12.46 -47.35 58.53
N GLU A 610 11.58 -48.03 57.80
CA GLU A 610 11.41 -49.49 57.88
C GLU A 610 12.69 -50.23 57.45
N ILE A 611 13.32 -49.82 56.35
CA ILE A 611 14.61 -50.37 55.88
C ILE A 611 15.71 -50.16 56.93
N SER A 612 15.75 -48.99 57.57
CA SER A 612 16.77 -48.69 58.59
C SER A 612 16.63 -49.59 59.81
N GLU A 613 15.40 -49.83 60.25
CA GLU A 613 15.09 -50.72 61.38
C GLU A 613 15.40 -52.19 61.02
N LEU A 614 15.08 -52.63 59.80
CA LEU A 614 15.43 -53.97 59.29
C LEU A 614 16.95 -54.17 59.23
N LYS A 615 17.71 -53.18 58.72
CA LYS A 615 19.18 -53.22 58.70
C LYS A 615 19.78 -53.30 60.11
N ARG A 616 19.23 -52.57 61.07
CA ARG A 616 19.64 -52.61 62.48
C ARG A 616 19.45 -54.02 63.05
N ARG A 617 18.25 -54.60 62.92
CA ARG A 617 17.95 -55.97 63.40
C ARG A 617 18.84 -57.02 62.72
N ASN A 618 19.11 -56.89 61.42
CA ASN A 618 19.99 -57.82 60.70
C ASN A 618 21.42 -57.79 61.25
N THR A 619 21.94 -56.60 61.54
CA THR A 619 23.29 -56.43 62.11
C THR A 619 23.37 -57.03 63.52
N GLU A 620 22.34 -56.83 64.35
CA GLU A 620 22.25 -57.41 65.70
C GLU A 620 22.14 -58.95 65.65
N LEU A 621 21.41 -59.50 64.67
CA LEU A 621 21.35 -60.95 64.42
C LEU A 621 22.70 -61.53 63.97
N GLU A 622 23.41 -60.86 63.08
CA GLU A 622 24.78 -61.26 62.67
C GLU A 622 25.73 -61.31 63.87
N GLN A 623 25.71 -60.29 64.74
CA GLN A 623 26.54 -60.24 65.94
C GLN A 623 26.20 -61.37 66.95
N LEU A 624 24.91 -61.67 67.13
CA LEU A 624 24.46 -62.75 68.01
C LEU A 624 24.82 -64.14 67.47
N SER A 625 24.85 -64.33 66.15
CA SER A 625 25.22 -65.62 65.55
C SER A 625 26.67 -66.05 65.81
N HIS A 626 27.54 -65.10 66.16
CA HIS A 626 28.96 -65.33 66.46
C HIS A 626 29.26 -65.27 67.98
N THR A 627 28.24 -65.16 68.83
CA THR A 627 28.39 -65.01 70.28
C THR A 627 28.45 -66.36 70.99
N GLU A 628 29.44 -66.54 71.88
CA GLU A 628 29.56 -67.74 72.75
C GLU A 628 28.74 -67.64 74.05
N ASP A 629 28.17 -66.47 74.37
CA ASP A 629 27.27 -66.25 75.50
C ASP A 629 25.83 -66.71 75.17
N HIS A 630 25.56 -67.98 75.47
CA HIS A 630 24.26 -68.61 75.26
C HIS A 630 23.12 -67.95 76.06
N LEU A 631 23.41 -67.30 77.19
CA LEU A 631 22.40 -66.67 78.03
C LEU A 631 21.96 -65.33 77.43
N HIS A 632 22.90 -64.56 76.88
CA HIS A 632 22.64 -63.32 76.13
C HIS A 632 21.82 -63.58 74.88
N LEU A 633 22.15 -64.65 74.13
CA LEU A 633 21.40 -65.08 72.94
C LEU A 633 19.94 -65.39 73.27
N LEU A 634 19.68 -66.22 74.29
CA LEU A 634 18.32 -66.59 74.68
C LEU A 634 17.48 -65.42 75.22
N ARG A 635 18.12 -64.37 75.75
CA ARG A 635 17.44 -63.19 76.29
C ARG A 635 17.00 -62.20 75.22
N ILE A 636 17.79 -62.03 74.16
CA ILE A 636 17.59 -61.00 73.12
C ILE A 636 16.89 -61.57 71.88
N TYR A 637 17.02 -62.88 71.61
CA TYR A 637 16.39 -63.54 70.47
C TYR A 637 14.87 -63.28 70.34
N PRO A 638 14.05 -63.31 71.41
CA PRO A 638 12.60 -63.10 71.29
C PRO A 638 12.20 -61.69 70.83
N SER A 639 12.96 -60.65 71.15
CA SER A 639 12.66 -59.28 70.72
C SER A 639 13.02 -59.05 69.25
N LEU A 640 14.09 -59.69 68.76
CA LEU A 640 14.57 -59.59 67.38
C LEU A 640 13.70 -60.34 66.36
N CYS A 641 13.13 -61.48 66.75
CA CYS A 641 12.26 -62.30 65.88
C CYS A 641 10.78 -61.92 65.93
N SER A 642 10.41 -60.83 66.63
CA SER A 642 9.05 -60.31 66.60
C SER A 642 8.69 -59.80 65.18
N PRO A 643 7.53 -60.21 64.61
CA PRO A 643 7.08 -59.69 63.31
C PRO A 643 6.96 -58.17 63.37
N LEU A 644 7.49 -57.48 62.36
CA LEU A 644 7.17 -56.08 62.13
C LEU A 644 5.75 -55.99 61.56
N ASP A 645 4.95 -55.01 62.00
CA ASP A 645 3.66 -54.70 61.41
C ASP A 645 3.89 -54.14 59.99
N THR A 646 4.06 -55.03 59.01
CA THR A 646 4.17 -54.65 57.59
C THR A 646 2.82 -54.13 57.11
N LYS A 647 2.72 -52.81 56.91
CA LYS A 647 1.56 -52.18 56.24
C LYS A 647 1.51 -52.62 54.77
N ILE A 648 0.32 -53.00 54.31
CA ILE A 648 0.08 -53.30 52.89
C ILE A 648 -0.08 -51.99 52.13
N TRP A 649 0.92 -51.62 51.34
CA TRP A 649 0.87 -50.46 50.45
C TRP A 649 0.02 -50.78 49.22
N THR A 650 -1.26 -50.38 49.23
CA THR A 650 -2.08 -50.36 48.00
C THR A 650 -1.48 -49.34 47.03
N GLY A 651 -1.11 -49.79 45.83
CA GLY A 651 -0.32 -49.02 44.86
C GLY A 651 -0.83 -47.61 44.59
N ILE A 652 0.11 -46.69 44.39
CA ILE A 652 -0.12 -45.31 43.96
C ILE A 652 -0.75 -45.36 42.56
N SER A 653 -2.08 -45.44 42.50
CA SER A 653 -2.81 -45.28 41.26
C SER A 653 -2.75 -43.81 40.88
N THR A 654 -1.86 -43.46 39.96
CA THR A 654 -1.90 -42.17 39.28
C THR A 654 -3.18 -42.13 38.44
N ASP A 655 -4.25 -41.62 39.02
CA ASP A 655 -5.58 -41.61 38.42
C ASP A 655 -5.63 -40.66 37.21
N THR A 656 -5.30 -41.22 36.04
CA THR A 656 -5.27 -40.52 34.75
C THR A 656 -6.65 -40.00 34.32
N HIS A 657 -7.75 -40.56 34.85
CA HIS A 657 -9.12 -40.19 34.47
C HIS A 657 -9.55 -38.82 35.00
N LEU A 658 -9.00 -38.36 36.12
CA LEU A 658 -9.33 -37.04 36.69
C LEU A 658 -8.81 -35.86 35.84
N ARG A 659 -7.80 -36.09 34.98
CA ARG A 659 -7.20 -35.08 34.08
C ARG A 659 -8.11 -34.74 32.90
N GLU A 660 -8.83 -35.73 32.38
CA GLU A 660 -9.74 -35.57 31.24
C GLU A 660 -11.03 -34.82 31.62
N ASP A 661 -11.56 -35.07 32.81
CA ASP A 661 -12.77 -34.41 33.31
C ASP A 661 -12.58 -32.92 33.59
N ALA A 662 -11.41 -32.54 34.12
CA ALA A 662 -11.05 -31.14 34.31
C ALA A 662 -10.93 -30.41 32.96
N LEU A 663 -10.32 -31.06 31.97
CA LEU A 663 -10.19 -30.54 30.61
C LEU A 663 -11.56 -30.38 29.94
N ARG A 664 -12.45 -31.38 30.06
CA ARG A 664 -13.80 -31.36 29.47
C ARG A 664 -14.66 -30.24 30.04
N ARG A 665 -14.67 -30.04 31.37
CA ARG A 665 -15.39 -28.93 32.01
C ARG A 665 -14.87 -27.56 31.56
N ALA A 666 -13.56 -27.41 31.41
CA ALA A 666 -12.96 -26.18 30.91
C ALA A 666 -13.35 -25.89 29.45
N LEU A 667 -13.36 -26.92 28.59
CA LEU A 667 -13.82 -26.80 27.20
C LEU A 667 -15.30 -26.39 27.10
N THR A 668 -16.19 -26.98 27.92
CA THR A 668 -17.62 -26.63 27.90
C THR A 668 -17.84 -25.17 28.30
N LYS A 669 -17.18 -24.69 29.36
CA LYS A 669 -17.25 -23.29 29.79
C LYS A 669 -16.73 -22.33 28.71
N HIS A 670 -15.72 -22.76 27.95
CA HIS A 670 -15.20 -21.99 26.82
C HIS A 670 -16.18 -21.94 25.64
N GLU A 671 -16.82 -23.07 25.31
CA GLU A 671 -17.83 -23.15 24.25
C GLU A 671 -19.04 -22.25 24.54
N GLU A 672 -19.51 -22.20 25.79
CA GLU A 672 -20.58 -21.30 26.23
C GLU A 672 -20.21 -19.82 26.04
N PHE A 673 -18.97 -19.45 26.38
CA PHE A 673 -18.47 -18.08 26.20
C PHE A 673 -18.36 -17.70 24.72
N LEU A 674 -17.81 -18.59 23.88
CA LEU A 674 -17.71 -18.39 22.43
C LEU A 674 -19.10 -18.22 21.80
N ASN A 675 -20.06 -19.08 22.16
CA ASN A 675 -21.43 -18.97 21.69
C ASN A 675 -22.06 -17.62 22.09
N GLY A 676 -21.84 -17.16 23.33
CA GLY A 676 -22.29 -15.84 23.77
C GLY A 676 -21.66 -14.67 23.01
N ALA A 677 -20.38 -14.78 22.64
CA ALA A 677 -19.69 -13.78 21.83
C ALA A 677 -20.22 -13.74 20.38
N VAL A 678 -20.45 -14.90 19.76
CA VAL A 678 -21.02 -15.01 18.41
C VAL A 678 -22.42 -14.38 18.32
N VAL A 679 -23.26 -14.59 19.33
CA VAL A 679 -24.59 -13.94 19.41
C VAL A 679 -24.46 -12.41 19.46
N LYS A 680 -23.53 -11.87 20.25
CA LYS A 680 -23.30 -10.41 20.32
C LYS A 680 -22.80 -9.83 18.99
N ILE A 681 -21.90 -10.55 18.31
CA ILE A 681 -21.41 -10.15 16.98
C ILE A 681 -22.59 -10.11 16.00
N THR A 682 -23.40 -11.16 15.98
CA THR A 682 -24.57 -11.28 15.09
C THR A 682 -25.61 -10.20 15.39
N GLU A 683 -25.86 -9.89 16.66
CA GLU A 683 -26.76 -8.79 17.04
C GLU A 683 -26.27 -7.43 16.51
N THR A 684 -24.96 -7.19 16.58
CA THR A 684 -24.35 -5.96 16.08
C THR A 684 -24.43 -5.89 14.55
N GLU A 685 -24.23 -7.03 13.88
CA GLU A 685 -24.38 -7.17 12.44
C GLU A 685 -25.83 -6.94 11.98
N LEU A 686 -26.82 -7.55 12.65
CA LEU A 686 -28.24 -7.34 12.36
C LEU A 686 -28.64 -5.87 12.49
N LYS A 687 -28.25 -5.18 13.57
CA LYS A 687 -28.49 -3.73 13.74
C LYS A 687 -27.89 -2.88 12.61
N ARG A 688 -26.78 -3.32 12.03
CA ARG A 688 -26.16 -2.66 10.88
C ARG A 688 -26.95 -2.92 9.60
N ILE A 689 -27.35 -4.16 9.40
CA ILE A 689 -28.06 -4.64 8.21
C ILE A 689 -29.47 -4.06 8.13
N GLU A 690 -30.16 -3.88 9.26
CA GLU A 690 -31.50 -3.27 9.34
C GLU A 690 -31.56 -1.88 8.68
N LYS A 691 -30.44 -1.15 8.59
CA LYS A 691 -30.35 0.14 7.89
C LYS A 691 -30.59 0.04 6.38
N PHE A 692 -30.44 -1.16 5.80
CA PHE A 692 -30.63 -1.44 4.38
C PHE A 692 -31.99 -2.10 4.10
N THR A 693 -32.94 -1.96 5.02
CA THR A 693 -34.30 -2.48 4.85
C THR A 693 -34.93 -1.94 3.58
N VAL A 694 -35.52 -2.85 2.80
CA VAL A 694 -36.32 -2.54 1.62
C VAL A 694 -37.74 -3.04 1.77
N ASN A 695 -38.70 -2.32 1.19
CA ASN A 695 -40.09 -2.73 1.18
C ASN A 695 -40.34 -3.64 -0.05
N VAL A 696 -40.49 -4.95 0.16
CA VAL A 696 -40.65 -5.95 -0.92
C VAL A 696 -42.07 -6.45 -1.02
N THR A 697 -42.67 -6.43 -2.21
CA THR A 697 -43.97 -7.04 -2.54
C THR A 697 -43.79 -8.21 -3.49
N MET A 698 -44.70 -9.20 -3.44
CA MET A 698 -44.71 -10.34 -4.35
C MET A 698 -45.32 -9.93 -5.69
N ASP A 699 -44.83 -10.46 -6.80
CA ASP A 699 -45.32 -10.14 -8.14
C ASP A 699 -46.37 -11.18 -8.61
N PRO A 700 -47.66 -10.79 -8.72
CA PRO A 700 -48.71 -11.70 -9.18
C PRO A 700 -48.51 -12.21 -10.61
N GLU A 701 -47.74 -11.53 -11.46
CA GLU A 701 -47.47 -11.97 -12.83
C GLU A 701 -46.53 -13.18 -12.87
N THR A 702 -45.65 -13.29 -11.87
CA THR A 702 -44.72 -14.43 -11.75
C THR A 702 -45.31 -15.60 -10.97
N ALA A 703 -46.31 -15.34 -10.12
CA ALA A 703 -46.85 -16.31 -9.18
C ALA A 703 -47.43 -17.58 -9.85
N HIS A 704 -47.09 -18.74 -9.30
CA HIS A 704 -47.66 -20.00 -9.71
C HIS A 704 -49.20 -20.01 -9.57
N PRO A 705 -49.99 -20.60 -10.50
CA PRO A 705 -51.46 -20.54 -10.48
C PRO A 705 -52.16 -21.10 -9.22
N LYS A 706 -51.47 -21.92 -8.41
CA LYS A 706 -51.97 -22.40 -7.11
C LYS A 706 -51.55 -21.54 -5.90
N LEU A 707 -50.85 -20.43 -6.12
CA LEU A 707 -50.50 -19.50 -5.05
C LEU A 707 -51.53 -18.38 -4.96
N PHE A 708 -52.11 -18.22 -3.78
CA PHE A 708 -52.98 -17.11 -3.44
C PHE A 708 -52.16 -16.05 -2.72
N LEU A 709 -52.10 -14.86 -3.33
CA LEU A 709 -51.48 -13.69 -2.74
C LEU A 709 -52.52 -12.86 -1.97
N SER A 710 -52.12 -12.19 -0.90
CA SER A 710 -52.97 -11.22 -0.20
C SER A 710 -53.15 -9.93 -1.01
N GLU A 711 -54.16 -9.13 -0.69
CA GLU A 711 -54.45 -7.86 -1.39
C GLU A 711 -53.28 -6.84 -1.37
N ASN A 712 -52.41 -6.94 -0.37
CA ASN A 712 -51.22 -6.10 -0.23
C ASN A 712 -49.95 -6.74 -0.79
N ASP A 713 -50.05 -7.90 -1.44
CA ASP A 713 -48.95 -8.67 -2.02
C ASP A 713 -47.81 -9.00 -1.03
N LYS A 714 -48.12 -9.09 0.28
CA LYS A 714 -47.15 -9.45 1.33
C LYS A 714 -47.26 -10.88 1.80
N GLN A 715 -48.32 -11.60 1.47
CA GLN A 715 -48.54 -12.97 1.92
C GLN A 715 -48.74 -13.90 0.74
N ALA A 716 -48.13 -15.09 0.80
CA ALA A 716 -48.38 -16.17 -0.15
C ALA A 716 -48.76 -17.44 0.59
N ARG A 717 -49.86 -18.06 0.14
CA ARG A 717 -50.27 -19.41 0.55
C ARG A 717 -50.49 -20.30 -0.65
N TYR A 718 -50.15 -21.57 -0.52
CA TYR A 718 -50.56 -22.57 -1.49
C TYR A 718 -52.05 -22.90 -1.27
N GLY A 719 -52.83 -22.97 -2.34
CA GLY A 719 -54.24 -23.32 -2.28
C GLY A 719 -54.54 -24.63 -3.02
N GLU A 720 -55.66 -25.25 -2.65
CA GLU A 720 -56.11 -26.51 -3.22
C GLU A 720 -56.61 -26.33 -4.66
N THR A 721 -57.26 -25.21 -4.93
CA THR A 721 -57.80 -24.85 -6.25
C THR A 721 -56.77 -24.10 -7.09
N ARG A 722 -56.67 -24.48 -8.37
CA ARG A 722 -55.83 -23.79 -9.36
C ARG A 722 -56.59 -22.60 -9.92
N GLN A 723 -56.03 -21.40 -9.83
CA GLN A 723 -56.63 -20.19 -10.40
C GLN A 723 -56.53 -20.19 -11.93
N ILE A 724 -57.54 -19.61 -12.59
CA ILE A 724 -57.55 -19.40 -14.04
C ILE A 724 -56.84 -18.09 -14.33
N VAL A 725 -55.53 -18.17 -14.60
CA VAL A 725 -54.69 -17.03 -14.95
C VAL A 725 -54.00 -17.28 -16.30
N PRO A 726 -53.76 -16.25 -17.12
CA PRO A 726 -53.03 -16.40 -18.38
C PRO A 726 -51.64 -16.98 -18.15
N ASP A 727 -51.28 -17.98 -18.95
CA ASP A 727 -49.91 -18.48 -18.97
C ASP A 727 -48.99 -17.47 -19.65
N SER A 728 -47.78 -17.32 -19.11
CA SER A 728 -46.75 -16.43 -19.64
C SER A 728 -45.37 -17.04 -19.39
N PRO A 729 -44.34 -16.70 -20.19
CA PRO A 729 -42.97 -17.15 -19.93
C PRO A 729 -42.43 -16.73 -18.55
N TRP A 730 -43.00 -15.67 -17.97
CA TRP A 730 -42.59 -15.08 -16.69
C TRP A 730 -43.26 -15.74 -15.48
N ARG A 731 -44.25 -16.62 -15.68
CA ARG A 731 -45.01 -17.28 -14.62
C ARG A 731 -44.45 -18.67 -14.28
N PHE A 732 -44.36 -19.00 -13.00
CA PHE A 732 -44.04 -20.37 -12.55
C PHE A 732 -45.18 -21.36 -12.86
N ASP A 733 -44.87 -22.56 -13.38
CA ASP A 733 -45.88 -23.55 -13.80
C ASP A 733 -45.95 -24.82 -12.94
N THR A 734 -44.82 -25.24 -12.37
CA THR A 734 -44.64 -26.54 -11.71
C THR A 734 -44.28 -26.36 -10.24
N CYS A 735 -43.31 -25.48 -9.94
CA CYS A 735 -42.91 -25.16 -8.57
C CYS A 735 -43.83 -24.07 -8.00
N PRO A 736 -44.35 -24.21 -6.75
CA PRO A 736 -45.24 -23.23 -6.13
C PRO A 736 -44.42 -22.01 -5.66
N SER A 737 -43.93 -21.22 -6.60
CA SER A 737 -43.00 -20.11 -6.35
C SER A 737 -43.54 -18.79 -6.89
N VAL A 738 -43.01 -17.69 -6.35
CA VAL A 738 -43.29 -16.31 -6.76
C VAL A 738 -42.03 -15.45 -6.54
N LEU A 739 -41.78 -14.50 -7.43
CA LEU A 739 -40.71 -13.50 -7.27
C LEU A 739 -41.25 -12.23 -6.62
N GLY A 740 -40.36 -11.46 -6.02
CA GLY A 740 -40.64 -10.08 -5.65
C GLY A 740 -40.83 -9.21 -6.90
N LYS A 741 -41.61 -8.14 -6.76
CA LYS A 741 -41.81 -7.14 -7.82
C LYS A 741 -40.63 -6.19 -7.94
N GLU A 742 -40.05 -5.83 -6.80
CA GLU A 742 -38.85 -5.01 -6.71
C GLU A 742 -37.62 -5.90 -6.94
N GLY A 743 -36.86 -5.62 -8.00
CA GLY A 743 -35.56 -6.25 -8.23
C GLY A 743 -34.43 -5.24 -8.17
N PHE A 744 -33.22 -5.75 -7.96
CA PHE A 744 -32.06 -4.96 -7.56
C PHE A 744 -30.84 -5.32 -8.40
N SER A 745 -30.13 -4.31 -8.90
CA SER A 745 -28.95 -4.48 -9.76
C SER A 745 -27.67 -3.87 -9.17
N SER A 746 -27.76 -3.32 -7.95
CA SER A 746 -26.66 -2.71 -7.21
C SER A 746 -27.10 -2.43 -5.77
N GLY A 747 -26.16 -2.27 -4.86
CA GLY A 747 -26.35 -1.87 -3.48
C GLY A 747 -26.65 -3.02 -2.53
N LYS A 748 -27.05 -2.63 -1.32
CA LYS A 748 -27.36 -3.53 -0.21
C LYS A 748 -28.86 -3.52 0.06
N LEU A 749 -29.42 -4.68 0.36
CA LEU A 749 -30.85 -4.82 0.66
C LEU A 749 -31.08 -5.83 1.78
N TYR A 750 -32.12 -5.58 2.58
CA TYR A 750 -32.54 -6.46 3.65
C TYR A 750 -34.07 -6.56 3.71
N PHE A 751 -34.61 -7.76 3.89
CA PHE A 751 -36.03 -8.00 4.11
C PHE A 751 -36.26 -9.20 5.03
N GLU A 752 -37.39 -9.22 5.73
CA GLU A 752 -37.74 -10.27 6.69
C GLU A 752 -39.00 -11.02 6.27
N VAL A 753 -38.99 -12.34 6.46
CA VAL A 753 -40.14 -13.21 6.16
C VAL A 753 -40.48 -14.08 7.36
N GLU A 754 -41.73 -14.03 7.78
CA GLU A 754 -42.28 -14.92 8.78
C GLU A 754 -42.56 -16.29 8.14
N VAL A 755 -41.99 -17.34 8.75
CA VAL A 755 -42.08 -18.74 8.35
C VAL A 755 -42.73 -19.60 9.46
N LYS A 756 -43.29 -18.94 10.47
CA LYS A 756 -43.93 -19.54 11.65
C LYS A 756 -45.02 -20.54 11.24
N GLY A 757 -45.02 -21.70 11.90
CA GLY A 757 -46.01 -22.75 11.68
C GLY A 757 -45.86 -23.54 10.36
N LYS A 758 -44.87 -23.22 9.52
CA LYS A 758 -44.61 -23.97 8.29
C LYS A 758 -43.75 -25.20 8.53
N THR A 759 -43.97 -26.21 7.71
CA THR A 759 -43.17 -27.46 7.66
C THR A 759 -42.39 -27.60 6.37
N GLU A 760 -42.69 -26.75 5.38
CA GLU A 760 -42.00 -26.70 4.10
C GLU A 760 -42.00 -25.28 3.54
N TRP A 761 -40.85 -24.80 3.06
CA TRP A 761 -40.70 -23.54 2.32
C TRP A 761 -39.32 -23.43 1.67
N ASP A 762 -39.20 -22.56 0.66
CA ASP A 762 -37.94 -22.09 0.08
C ASP A 762 -37.90 -20.55 0.11
N LEU A 763 -36.77 -19.98 0.50
CA LEU A 763 -36.60 -18.54 0.64
C LEU A 763 -35.21 -18.08 0.18
N GLY A 764 -35.14 -16.96 -0.53
CA GLY A 764 -33.86 -16.36 -0.90
C GLY A 764 -33.99 -15.31 -2.00
N VAL A 765 -33.06 -15.34 -2.95
CA VAL A 765 -33.09 -14.47 -4.14
C VAL A 765 -32.81 -15.25 -5.42
N ALA A 766 -33.37 -14.78 -6.53
CA ALA A 766 -33.21 -15.35 -7.86
C ALA A 766 -32.78 -14.28 -8.87
N ARG A 767 -32.00 -14.66 -9.87
CA ARG A 767 -31.69 -13.78 -11.02
C ARG A 767 -32.91 -13.58 -11.92
N GLU A 768 -32.90 -12.50 -12.68
CA GLU A 768 -33.96 -12.15 -13.64
C GLU A 768 -34.22 -13.26 -14.68
N SER A 769 -33.16 -13.88 -15.22
CA SER A 769 -33.22 -14.97 -16.19
C SER A 769 -33.49 -16.36 -15.62
N VAL A 770 -33.86 -16.48 -14.33
CA VAL A 770 -34.12 -17.78 -13.70
C VAL A 770 -35.15 -18.60 -14.49
N ASN A 771 -34.91 -19.90 -14.64
CA ASN A 771 -35.90 -20.78 -15.26
C ASN A 771 -37.15 -20.85 -14.38
N ARG A 772 -38.32 -20.62 -14.99
CA ARG A 772 -39.61 -20.63 -14.30
C ARG A 772 -40.52 -21.80 -14.74
N LYS A 773 -40.05 -22.64 -15.66
CA LYS A 773 -40.84 -23.72 -16.26
C LYS A 773 -40.29 -25.10 -15.89
N GLY A 774 -41.18 -26.05 -15.65
CA GLY A 774 -40.83 -27.42 -15.27
C GLY A 774 -40.17 -27.52 -13.89
N ILE A 775 -39.41 -28.60 -13.68
CA ILE A 775 -38.71 -28.85 -12.41
C ILE A 775 -37.52 -27.89 -12.26
N ILE A 776 -37.53 -27.08 -11.20
CA ILE A 776 -36.48 -26.11 -10.92
C ILE A 776 -35.47 -26.72 -9.95
N THR A 777 -34.20 -26.69 -10.33
CA THR A 777 -33.09 -27.07 -9.44
C THR A 777 -32.57 -25.84 -8.72
N LEU A 778 -32.81 -25.76 -7.41
CA LEU A 778 -32.33 -24.68 -6.55
C LEU A 778 -30.80 -24.76 -6.42
N SER A 779 -30.08 -23.85 -7.08
CA SER A 779 -28.64 -23.66 -6.89
C SER A 779 -28.14 -22.32 -7.45
N PRO A 780 -27.02 -21.77 -6.94
CA PRO A 780 -26.37 -20.60 -7.49
C PRO A 780 -26.07 -20.71 -8.99
N ARG A 781 -25.68 -21.91 -9.47
CA ARG A 781 -25.40 -22.16 -10.89
C ARG A 781 -26.63 -21.94 -11.79
N ASN A 782 -27.82 -22.14 -11.24
CA ASN A 782 -29.09 -21.90 -11.92
C ASN A 782 -29.65 -20.50 -11.64
N GLY A 783 -28.92 -19.69 -10.86
CA GLY A 783 -29.27 -18.32 -10.51
C GLY A 783 -30.23 -18.21 -9.32
N LEU A 784 -30.19 -19.15 -8.38
CA LEU A 784 -31.00 -19.16 -7.16
C LEU A 784 -30.09 -19.31 -5.93
N TRP A 785 -30.18 -18.37 -4.99
CA TRP A 785 -29.47 -18.42 -3.71
C TRP A 785 -30.50 -18.55 -2.60
N THR A 786 -30.81 -19.79 -2.21
CA THR A 786 -31.98 -20.10 -1.37
C THR A 786 -31.65 -21.05 -0.22
N LEU A 787 -32.36 -20.86 0.89
CA LEU A 787 -32.53 -21.86 1.94
C LEU A 787 -33.87 -22.56 1.77
N TRP A 788 -33.95 -23.82 2.20
CA TRP A 788 -35.23 -24.51 2.32
C TRP A 788 -35.41 -25.26 3.62
N LEU A 789 -36.67 -25.46 3.97
CA LEU A 789 -37.17 -26.37 5.01
C LEU A 789 -37.99 -27.48 4.35
N ARG A 790 -37.76 -28.75 4.73
CA ARG A 790 -38.67 -29.89 4.44
C ARG A 790 -38.89 -30.69 5.72
N ASN A 791 -39.96 -31.49 5.73
CA ASN A 791 -40.31 -32.39 6.83
C ASN A 791 -40.44 -31.72 8.22
N GLY A 792 -40.50 -30.39 8.28
CA GLY A 792 -40.63 -29.61 9.52
C GLY A 792 -39.35 -29.39 10.32
N SER A 793 -38.25 -30.09 10.01
CA SER A 793 -36.97 -30.02 10.73
C SER A 793 -35.71 -30.08 9.86
N GLU A 794 -35.82 -30.39 8.57
CA GLU A 794 -34.66 -30.49 7.68
C GLU A 794 -34.40 -29.16 6.99
N TYR A 795 -33.28 -28.52 7.33
CA TYR A 795 -32.85 -27.26 6.74
C TYR A 795 -31.66 -27.50 5.81
N LYS A 796 -31.70 -26.95 4.59
CA LYS A 796 -30.54 -26.96 3.69
C LYS A 796 -30.31 -25.62 3.03
N ALA A 797 -29.03 -25.31 2.82
CA ALA A 797 -28.60 -24.28 1.88
C ALA A 797 -28.37 -24.93 0.51
N CYS A 798 -29.04 -24.40 -0.52
CA CYS A 798 -28.95 -24.90 -1.88
C CYS A 798 -27.68 -24.43 -2.59
N ASP A 799 -26.51 -24.84 -2.12
CA ASP A 799 -25.25 -24.59 -2.83
C ASP A 799 -24.93 -25.70 -3.85
N CYS A 800 -23.82 -25.61 -4.59
CA CYS A 800 -23.41 -26.62 -5.59
C CYS A 800 -23.31 -28.04 -5.01
N LEU A 801 -23.03 -28.13 -3.71
CA LEU A 801 -23.26 -29.29 -2.88
C LEU A 801 -24.20 -28.84 -1.76
N SER A 802 -25.46 -29.29 -1.79
CA SER A 802 -26.46 -28.88 -0.79
C SER A 802 -25.94 -29.11 0.63
N VAL A 803 -25.84 -28.04 1.42
CA VAL A 803 -25.29 -28.08 2.77
C VAL A 803 -26.43 -28.30 3.76
N SER A 804 -26.35 -29.38 4.55
CA SER A 804 -27.32 -29.62 5.63
C SER A 804 -27.03 -28.73 6.82
N LEU A 805 -28.04 -28.02 7.32
CA LEU A 805 -27.91 -27.06 8.41
C LEU A 805 -28.48 -27.65 9.71
N CYS A 806 -27.71 -27.58 10.80
CA CYS A 806 -28.14 -28.03 12.13
C CYS A 806 -28.51 -26.82 13.00
N LEU A 807 -29.78 -26.44 13.00
CA LEU A 807 -30.28 -25.29 13.77
C LEU A 807 -30.72 -25.73 15.17
N LYS A 808 -30.21 -25.06 16.21
CA LYS A 808 -30.57 -25.33 17.63
C LYS A 808 -32.01 -24.92 17.95
N VAL A 809 -32.53 -23.91 17.26
CA VAL A 809 -33.88 -23.35 17.43
C VAL A 809 -34.57 -23.31 16.08
N LYS A 810 -35.87 -23.61 16.04
CA LYS A 810 -36.68 -23.51 14.82
C LYS A 810 -36.96 -22.03 14.51
N PRO A 811 -36.44 -21.47 13.40
CA PRO A 811 -36.65 -20.08 13.06
C PRO A 811 -38.14 -19.82 12.79
N GLN A 812 -38.68 -18.76 13.42
CA GLN A 812 -40.03 -18.27 13.13
C GLN A 812 -40.01 -17.15 12.11
N LYS A 813 -38.89 -16.42 12.02
CA LYS A 813 -38.68 -15.32 11.09
C LYS A 813 -37.26 -15.34 10.54
N VAL A 814 -37.14 -15.29 9.22
CA VAL A 814 -35.86 -15.32 8.52
C VAL A 814 -35.60 -13.98 7.85
N GLY A 815 -34.46 -13.37 8.17
CA GLY A 815 -33.95 -12.17 7.53
C GLY A 815 -33.03 -12.54 6.37
N VAL A 816 -33.22 -11.89 5.22
CA VAL A 816 -32.41 -12.09 4.02
C VAL A 816 -31.69 -10.79 3.69
N TYR A 817 -30.36 -10.84 3.70
CA TYR A 817 -29.50 -9.71 3.37
C TYR A 817 -28.72 -10.00 2.08
N VAL A 818 -28.66 -9.02 1.17
CA VAL A 818 -27.84 -9.10 -0.03
C VAL A 818 -26.92 -7.89 -0.11
N ASP A 819 -25.65 -8.13 -0.43
CA ASP A 819 -24.66 -7.13 -0.82
C ASP A 819 -24.26 -7.43 -2.26
N TYR A 820 -24.79 -6.65 -3.20
CA TYR A 820 -24.63 -6.93 -4.63
C TYR A 820 -23.16 -6.82 -5.06
N GLU A 821 -22.48 -5.77 -4.59
CA GLU A 821 -21.09 -5.50 -4.95
C GLU A 821 -20.11 -6.50 -4.33
N GLN A 822 -20.37 -7.01 -3.13
CA GLN A 822 -19.53 -8.04 -2.50
C GLN A 822 -19.89 -9.47 -2.92
N GLY A 823 -20.98 -9.66 -3.67
CA GLY A 823 -21.39 -11.01 -4.06
C GLY A 823 -21.88 -11.86 -2.89
N LEU A 824 -22.64 -11.26 -1.97
CA LEU A 824 -23.04 -11.88 -0.71
C LEU A 824 -24.56 -12.02 -0.61
N VAL A 825 -25.05 -13.20 -0.24
CA VAL A 825 -26.43 -13.43 0.23
C VAL A 825 -26.38 -14.12 1.59
N SER A 826 -26.90 -13.49 2.64
CA SER A 826 -26.85 -14.00 4.01
C SER A 826 -28.23 -14.14 4.63
N PHE A 827 -28.38 -15.18 5.45
CA PHE A 827 -29.63 -15.55 6.11
C PHE A 827 -29.45 -15.52 7.62
N TYR A 828 -30.44 -14.99 8.32
CA TYR A 828 -30.43 -14.84 9.77
C TYR A 828 -31.75 -15.30 10.38
N ASP A 829 -31.69 -15.92 11.55
CA ASP A 829 -32.85 -16.07 12.41
C ASP A 829 -33.00 -14.80 13.24
N VAL A 830 -34.04 -14.03 12.91
CA VAL A 830 -34.26 -12.70 13.49
C VAL A 830 -34.61 -12.79 14.97
N GLU A 831 -35.30 -13.86 15.40
CA GLU A 831 -35.75 -13.99 16.79
C GLU A 831 -34.61 -14.42 17.71
N SER A 832 -33.82 -15.42 17.30
CA SER A 832 -32.66 -15.88 18.08
C SER A 832 -31.40 -15.02 17.87
N ARG A 833 -31.46 -14.02 16.98
CA ARG A 833 -30.32 -13.17 16.57
C ARG A 833 -29.11 -13.99 16.17
N SER A 834 -29.34 -15.05 15.40
CA SER A 834 -28.29 -15.97 14.97
C SER A 834 -28.14 -15.98 13.45
N HIS A 835 -26.89 -16.12 13.00
CA HIS A 835 -26.58 -16.31 11.59
C HIS A 835 -26.90 -17.75 11.18
N ILE A 836 -27.58 -17.92 10.05
CA ILE A 836 -27.96 -19.24 9.53
C ILE A 836 -26.96 -19.71 8.49
N TYR A 837 -26.73 -18.91 7.44
CA TYR A 837 -25.87 -19.27 6.31
C TYR A 837 -25.55 -18.06 5.42
N SER A 838 -24.40 -18.08 4.73
CA SER A 838 -24.03 -17.08 3.73
C SER A 838 -23.48 -17.71 2.45
N PHE A 839 -24.04 -17.32 1.31
CA PHE A 839 -23.41 -17.50 0.00
C PHE A 839 -22.42 -16.36 -0.22
N THR A 840 -21.13 -16.68 -0.34
CA THR A 840 -20.05 -15.69 -0.49
C THR A 840 -19.38 -15.84 -1.86
N GLY A 841 -18.65 -14.80 -2.30
CA GLY A 841 -17.85 -14.84 -3.54
C GLY A 841 -18.69 -14.98 -4.82
N GLN A 842 -19.95 -14.58 -4.79
CA GLN A 842 -20.82 -14.62 -5.96
C GLN A 842 -20.50 -13.44 -6.89
N SER A 843 -20.77 -13.60 -8.18
CA SER A 843 -20.65 -12.52 -9.15
C SER A 843 -22.00 -12.31 -9.82
N PHE A 844 -22.75 -11.33 -9.34
CA PHE A 844 -24.05 -11.00 -9.90
C PHE A 844 -23.86 -10.15 -11.16
N THR A 845 -24.46 -10.60 -12.26
CA THR A 845 -24.41 -9.93 -13.56
C THR A 845 -25.78 -9.43 -14.02
N GLU A 846 -26.82 -9.81 -13.30
CA GLU A 846 -28.21 -9.55 -13.63
C GLU A 846 -28.93 -8.95 -12.43
N LYS A 847 -30.14 -8.43 -12.66
CA LYS A 847 -31.03 -8.00 -11.60
C LYS A 847 -31.45 -9.20 -10.75
N LEU A 848 -31.40 -9.03 -9.43
CA LEU A 848 -31.84 -10.04 -8.46
C LEU A 848 -33.22 -9.68 -7.93
N TYR A 849 -34.05 -10.70 -7.75
CA TYR A 849 -35.40 -10.61 -7.22
C TYR A 849 -35.54 -11.48 -5.98
N PRO A 850 -36.19 -11.00 -4.91
CA PRO A 850 -36.60 -11.85 -3.79
C PRO A 850 -37.38 -13.07 -4.29
N TYR A 851 -37.08 -14.25 -3.75
CA TYR A 851 -37.65 -15.52 -4.16
C TYR A 851 -38.38 -16.16 -2.98
N PHE A 852 -39.65 -16.52 -3.21
CA PHE A 852 -40.51 -17.10 -2.18
C PHE A 852 -41.20 -18.36 -2.71
N SER A 853 -41.12 -19.44 -1.96
CA SER A 853 -41.96 -20.63 -2.18
C SER A 853 -42.54 -21.12 -0.85
N PRO A 854 -43.86 -21.06 -0.63
CA PRO A 854 -44.47 -21.55 0.59
C PRO A 854 -44.53 -23.08 0.70
N GLY A 855 -44.03 -23.82 -0.30
CA GLY A 855 -44.09 -25.29 -0.32
C GLY A 855 -45.46 -25.86 -0.67
N PHE A 856 -45.52 -27.18 -0.78
CA PHE A 856 -46.78 -27.90 -1.01
C PHE A 856 -47.56 -28.11 0.30
N ILE A 857 -48.87 -28.33 0.15
CA ILE A 857 -49.76 -28.81 1.21
C ILE A 857 -49.97 -30.30 1.00
N TYR A 858 -49.76 -31.10 2.06
CA TYR A 858 -49.99 -32.55 2.08
C TYR A 858 -50.96 -32.88 3.22
N GLY A 859 -52.24 -33.03 2.91
CA GLY A 859 -53.30 -33.12 3.92
C GLY A 859 -53.39 -31.82 4.74
N ASP A 860 -53.52 -31.91 6.06
CA ASP A 860 -53.61 -30.74 6.96
C ASP A 860 -52.25 -30.10 7.32
N LYS A 861 -51.15 -30.48 6.63
CA LYS A 861 -49.79 -30.00 6.93
C LYS A 861 -49.41 -28.81 6.03
N ASN A 862 -48.65 -27.88 6.61
CA ASN A 862 -48.09 -26.68 5.94
C ASN A 862 -49.09 -25.57 5.52
N LEU A 863 -50.23 -25.46 6.21
CA LEU A 863 -51.31 -24.50 5.90
C LEU A 863 -50.95 -23.02 6.13
N ALA A 864 -49.94 -22.72 6.95
CA ALA A 864 -49.57 -21.34 7.26
C ALA A 864 -48.97 -20.60 6.03
N PRO A 865 -49.30 -19.32 5.82
CA PRO A 865 -48.74 -18.51 4.73
C PRO A 865 -47.27 -18.13 5.00
N LEU A 866 -46.53 -17.80 3.94
CA LEU A 866 -45.32 -16.98 4.06
C LEU A 866 -45.73 -15.51 4.13
N ILE A 867 -45.19 -14.74 5.09
CA ILE A 867 -45.55 -13.33 5.29
C ILE A 867 -44.30 -12.46 5.27
N ILE A 868 -44.21 -11.52 4.32
CA ILE A 868 -43.18 -10.48 4.33
C ILE A 868 -43.52 -9.49 5.46
N SER A 869 -42.60 -9.37 6.42
CA SER A 869 -42.77 -8.56 7.63
C SER A 869 -42.11 -7.19 7.49
N PRO A 870 -42.68 -6.12 8.07
CA PRO A 870 -41.98 -4.83 8.18
C PRO A 870 -40.82 -4.92 9.17
N VAL A 871 -39.66 -4.38 8.80
CA VAL A 871 -38.48 -4.33 9.67
C VAL A 871 -38.57 -3.11 10.60
N GLY A 872 -38.59 -3.36 11.91
CA GLY A 872 -38.41 -2.33 12.95
C GLY A 872 -39.67 -1.61 13.46
N LYS A 873 -40.10 -1.96 14.69
CA LYS A 873 -40.44 -1.06 15.81
C LYS A 873 -40.84 -1.92 17.03
N ASN A 874 -39.87 -2.58 17.66
CA ASN A 874 -40.08 -2.92 19.07
C ASN A 874 -39.89 -1.63 19.87
N LYS A 875 -41.02 -1.08 20.32
CA LYS A 875 -41.06 -0.07 21.38
C LYS A 875 -40.14 -0.53 22.49
N CYS A 876 -39.26 0.36 22.97
CA CYS A 876 -38.84 0.33 24.35
C CYS A 876 -40.10 0.19 25.20
N ILE A 877 -40.28 -0.99 25.81
CA ILE A 877 -41.13 -1.10 26.98
C ILE A 877 -40.12 -1.10 28.12
N LEU A 878 -40.23 -0.04 28.91
CA LEU A 878 -39.50 0.27 30.14
C LEU A 878 -39.41 -0.94 31.09
#